data_AF-A0A2J8B8A2-F1
#
_entry.id   AF-A0A2J8B8A2-F1
#
_cell.length_a   1.000
_cell.length_b   1.000
_cell.length_c   1.000
_cell.angle_alpha   90.00
_cell.angle_beta   90.00
_cell.angle_gamma   90.00
#
_symmetry.space_group_name_H-M   'P 1'
#
loop_
_entity.id
_entity.type
_entity.pdbx_description
1 polymer ?
#
loop_
_entity_poly.entity_id
_entity_poly.type
_entity_poly.pdbx_seq_one_letter_code
_entity_poly.pdbx_strand_id
1 'polypeptide(L)'
;MNQMRKWNKRTALLFAAALSLSAVPSLTAQAAGREVRSVNVNIGNDLGIKNPEALQNGPSWEGDRILFGQQRADAIPFRVLDKMTTDFGGTTMFLDCDIILQKYEFNKNRATPSNVWKDSSLRRYLNEEDGLLSTFRPEERAAIHLSKDPSSHAQWPETWSGLNYGRLSDVGDKLFLLDAREAQHPAYGYSQTGERVNDRTKQYGKDHGEDNTPHFWLRSPRANKPSLAGIVAHDGSIYESGTNSNDNGVGISPAFNLKLQSVLFAQLLDNPHQDFSKTITPTGVHNAWTLTLRTDNGGFTARHTNPAEIVSAAAGGTIRLSLSGKGSMPLANQISAMLLDQNQTVLFYGKIADPNAREAEVSIPRGLTDGASYTLRVFLEEARPEHTSFAGNIQEIPFIVGRAYTPPANMHTIRFDLNGHGGSAPSNVTAASGAAIAAPAAPTDAAYDFGGWYRDAACRNAWNFASDRVTQDMTLYAKWTLKGSLPSGCYRIRFDANGGTVEPAEMVTGTDGKLSHLPNPTRSGYLFEGWFTAAQGGTEIKRQYTFGANKTVYARWSRVSGGHSGSHSGSHSGGHSGGHSSGRSGGSSGGSSGGSSGGSSGGQKAANSTPIGSRNSGSWSQDAKGFWFRYSDGSYPKNEWKLLPYSGGTAWYSFDEAGYLRTGWFSAGGRWYYLSEAKGAELGKMMTGWKQLSNGKWYYLEPVGNASHPQGAMYAGEMTPDGYRVDASGAWIH
;
A
#
# COMPACT_ATOMS: atom_id res chain seq x y z
N MET A 1 -47.74 62.54 26.25
CA MET A 1 -47.62 61.07 26.37
C MET A 1 -46.28 60.69 25.76
N ASN A 2 -45.24 60.67 26.61
CA ASN A 2 -44.68 59.46 27.21
C ASN A 2 -43.73 58.77 26.23
N GLN A 3 -42.48 58.47 26.49
CA GLN A 3 -41.51 58.57 27.59
C GLN A 3 -40.22 58.16 26.81
N MET A 4 -39.18 58.98 26.65
CA MET A 4 -38.18 59.26 27.67
C MET A 4 -37.75 57.95 28.36
N ARG A 5 -36.54 57.42 28.12
CA ARG A 5 -35.37 57.53 29.03
C ARG A 5 -34.67 56.14 29.02
N LYS A 6 -33.36 55.97 29.15
CA LYS A 6 -32.23 56.90 29.35
C LYS A 6 -30.92 56.09 29.41
N TRP A 7 -29.87 56.78 28.96
CA TRP A 7 -28.54 56.93 29.60
C TRP A 7 -27.48 55.85 29.40
N ASN A 8 -26.19 56.17 29.20
CA ASN A 8 -25.42 57.45 29.17
C ASN A 8 -24.04 57.18 28.50
N LYS A 9 -23.53 58.01 27.56
CA LYS A 9 -22.63 59.18 27.73
C LYS A 9 -21.43 58.92 28.68
N ARG A 10 -20.17 59.02 28.23
CA ARG A 10 -19.28 60.22 28.13
C ARG A 10 -17.98 59.79 27.36
N THR A 11 -17.45 60.36 26.25
CA THR A 11 -16.88 61.71 25.95
C THR A 11 -15.85 62.15 27.00
N ALA A 12 -14.58 62.51 26.78
CA ALA A 12 -13.67 62.67 25.65
C ALA A 12 -12.24 63.01 26.19
N LEU A 13 -11.31 63.32 25.27
CA LEU A 13 -10.05 64.09 25.41
C LEU A 13 -8.71 63.41 25.78
N LEU A 14 -7.81 63.42 24.79
CA LEU A 14 -6.43 63.97 24.76
C LEU A 14 -5.51 63.80 26.00
N PHE A 15 -4.38 63.10 25.86
CA PHE A 15 -3.03 63.68 25.69
C PHE A 15 -1.95 62.59 25.49
N ALA A 16 -0.90 62.97 24.77
CA ALA A 16 0.23 62.18 24.27
C ALA A 16 1.19 61.62 25.34
N ALA A 17 1.91 60.54 25.02
CA ALA A 17 3.38 60.53 24.90
C ALA A 17 3.92 59.09 24.67
N ALA A 18 5.06 59.05 23.97
CA ALA A 18 5.79 57.92 23.40
C ALA A 18 6.11 56.73 24.34
N LEU A 19 6.14 55.52 23.76
CA LEU A 19 7.37 54.70 23.64
C LEU A 19 7.14 53.49 22.71
N SER A 20 8.18 53.24 21.92
CA SER A 20 8.38 52.23 20.89
C SER A 20 8.01 50.78 21.28
N LEU A 21 7.44 50.02 20.34
CA LEU A 21 8.06 48.84 19.72
C LEU A 21 7.20 48.39 18.52
N SER A 22 7.85 48.09 17.40
CA SER A 22 7.24 47.58 16.18
C SER A 22 6.46 46.29 16.42
N ALA A 23 5.13 46.38 16.48
CA ALA A 23 4.25 45.22 16.49
C ALA A 23 4.13 44.67 15.06
N VAL A 24 4.77 43.53 14.82
CA VAL A 24 4.44 42.65 13.70
C VAL A 24 2.98 42.22 13.91
N PRO A 25 2.07 42.37 12.91
CA PRO A 25 0.71 41.90 13.10
C PRO A 25 0.73 40.37 13.14
N SER A 26 0.43 39.83 14.32
CA SER A 26 0.06 38.43 14.52
C SER A 26 -1.22 38.15 13.74
N LEU A 27 -1.14 37.36 12.67
CA LEU A 27 -2.30 36.78 12.01
C LEU A 27 -3.10 35.97 13.03
N THR A 28 -4.18 36.56 13.54
CA THR A 28 -5.17 35.85 14.34
C THR A 28 -6.32 35.45 13.42
N ALA A 29 -6.57 34.14 13.45
CA ALA A 29 -7.66 33.36 12.90
C ALA A 29 -8.85 34.13 12.30
N GLN A 30 -9.04 33.94 11.00
CA GLN A 30 -10.36 34.01 10.38
C GLN A 30 -10.36 33.06 9.17
N ALA A 31 -11.50 32.41 8.91
CA ALA A 31 -11.72 31.42 7.85
C ALA A 31 -11.29 31.93 6.46
N ALA A 32 -10.00 31.84 6.16
CA ALA A 32 -9.42 32.21 4.89
C ALA A 32 -9.75 31.10 3.88
N GLY A 33 -10.31 31.50 2.73
CA GLY A 33 -10.54 30.62 1.60
C GLY A 33 -9.31 29.74 1.38
N ARG A 34 -9.55 28.43 1.34
CA ARG A 34 -8.49 27.42 1.24
C ARG A 34 -7.77 27.67 -0.10
N GLU A 35 -6.52 28.10 -0.04
CA GLU A 35 -5.77 28.55 -1.21
C GLU A 35 -5.49 27.36 -2.15
N VAL A 36 -5.88 27.48 -3.42
CA VAL A 36 -5.66 26.46 -4.46
C VAL A 36 -4.18 26.38 -4.78
N ARG A 37 -3.60 25.18 -4.71
CA ARG A 37 -2.16 24.95 -4.93
C ARG A 37 -1.94 24.13 -6.20
N SER A 38 -0.73 24.18 -6.75
CA SER A 38 -0.30 23.37 -7.89
C SER A 38 -0.26 21.85 -7.59
N VAL A 39 -0.56 21.43 -6.36
CA VAL A 39 -0.64 20.03 -5.92
C VAL A 39 -1.93 19.86 -5.11
N ASN A 40 -2.77 18.91 -5.48
CA ASN A 40 -4.04 18.60 -4.81
C ASN A 40 -4.10 17.14 -4.35
N VAL A 41 -4.09 16.92 -3.04
CA VAL A 41 -4.09 15.59 -2.39
C VAL A 41 -5.51 15.08 -2.08
N ASN A 42 -6.54 15.91 -2.26
CA ASN A 42 -7.92 15.54 -1.95
C ASN A 42 -8.86 16.01 -3.05
N ILE A 43 -8.96 15.19 -4.11
CA ILE A 43 -9.83 15.45 -5.24
C ILE A 43 -11.31 15.55 -4.81
N GLY A 44 -11.70 14.91 -3.71
CA GLY A 44 -13.08 14.88 -3.24
C GLY A 44 -13.56 16.08 -2.42
N ASN A 45 -12.66 16.86 -1.80
CA ASN A 45 -13.04 17.99 -0.92
C ASN A 45 -12.46 19.33 -1.37
N ASP A 46 -12.29 19.50 -2.67
CA ASP A 46 -11.80 20.72 -3.34
C ASP A 46 -10.33 21.05 -3.05
N LEU A 47 -9.63 21.52 -4.09
CA LEU A 47 -8.56 22.54 -4.04
C LEU A 47 -7.82 22.77 -5.38
N GLY A 48 -8.29 22.32 -6.55
CA GLY A 48 -7.58 22.62 -7.80
C GLY A 48 -8.28 22.25 -9.09
N ILE A 49 -8.74 21.00 -9.22
CA ILE A 49 -9.43 20.52 -10.42
C ILE A 49 -10.86 21.06 -10.43
N LYS A 50 -11.24 21.72 -11.52
CA LYS A 50 -12.56 22.33 -11.71
C LYS A 50 -13.45 21.52 -12.64
N ASN A 51 -14.75 21.54 -12.35
CA ASN A 51 -15.78 21.17 -13.32
C ASN A 51 -15.76 22.19 -14.47
N PRO A 52 -16.22 21.81 -15.67
CA PRO A 52 -16.34 22.73 -16.77
C PRO A 52 -17.38 23.80 -16.43
N GLU A 53 -17.18 25.01 -16.96
CA GLU A 53 -18.15 26.09 -16.82
C GLU A 53 -19.20 25.99 -17.95
N ALA A 54 -20.45 26.33 -17.64
CA ALA A 54 -21.47 26.43 -18.67
C ALA A 54 -21.09 27.57 -19.63
N LEU A 55 -21.01 27.29 -20.93
CA LEU A 55 -20.60 28.23 -21.96
C LEU A 55 -21.45 29.52 -21.88
N GLN A 56 -20.87 30.60 -21.34
CA GLN A 56 -21.56 31.88 -21.26
C GLN A 56 -21.32 32.76 -22.50
N ASN A 57 -20.11 32.75 -23.09
CA ASN A 57 -19.76 33.61 -24.26
C ASN A 57 -18.54 33.10 -25.07
N GLY A 58 -18.51 31.83 -25.50
CA GLY A 58 -17.39 31.31 -26.31
C GLY A 58 -17.75 30.08 -27.14
N PRO A 59 -17.09 29.83 -28.29
CA PRO A 59 -17.42 28.72 -29.17
C PRO A 59 -16.81 27.38 -28.74
N SER A 60 -15.90 27.34 -27.77
CA SER A 60 -15.08 26.17 -27.40
C SER A 60 -15.31 25.71 -25.96
N TRP A 61 -15.05 24.43 -25.69
CA TRP A 61 -15.18 23.83 -24.35
C TRP A 61 -14.15 24.42 -23.38
N GLU A 62 -14.61 24.82 -22.19
CA GLU A 62 -13.80 25.47 -21.15
C GLU A 62 -13.90 24.67 -19.83
N GLY A 63 -12.81 24.03 -19.45
CA GLY A 63 -12.72 23.20 -18.27
C GLY A 63 -11.31 22.64 -18.05
N ASP A 64 -11.10 22.00 -16.90
CA ASP A 64 -9.81 21.40 -16.58
C ASP A 64 -9.58 20.10 -17.34
N ARG A 65 -8.30 19.83 -17.65
CA ARG A 65 -7.87 18.60 -18.32
C ARG A 65 -6.96 17.78 -17.44
N ILE A 66 -6.98 16.47 -17.65
CA ILE A 66 -6.06 15.52 -17.02
C ILE A 66 -5.32 14.72 -18.09
N LEU A 67 -4.02 14.53 -17.92
CA LEU A 67 -3.24 13.57 -18.69
C LEU A 67 -3.33 12.20 -18.00
N PHE A 68 -3.81 11.18 -18.73
CA PHE A 68 -4.00 9.84 -18.20
C PHE A 68 -3.73 8.78 -19.27
N GLY A 69 -2.95 7.76 -18.94
CA GLY A 69 -2.51 6.79 -19.92
C GLY A 69 -1.55 7.39 -20.95
N GLN A 70 -1.20 6.56 -21.93
CA GLN A 70 -0.23 6.92 -22.95
C GLN A 70 -0.59 6.22 -24.24
N GLN A 71 -0.52 6.95 -25.35
CA GLN A 71 -0.59 6.39 -26.68
C GLN A 71 0.76 6.63 -27.35
N ARG A 72 1.45 5.55 -27.71
CA ARG A 72 2.84 5.61 -28.19
C ARG A 72 3.76 6.30 -27.17
N ALA A 73 4.28 7.49 -27.45
CA ALA A 73 5.13 8.27 -26.55
C ALA A 73 4.36 9.40 -25.82
N ASP A 74 3.20 9.80 -26.32
CA ASP A 74 2.47 10.98 -25.85
C ASP A 74 1.41 10.59 -24.81
N ALA A 75 1.23 11.42 -23.78
CA ALA A 75 0.13 11.25 -22.84
C ALA A 75 -1.21 11.62 -23.46
N ILE A 76 -2.28 10.96 -23.03
CA ILE A 76 -3.61 11.18 -23.58
C ILE A 76 -4.33 12.24 -22.72
N PRO A 77 -4.77 13.38 -23.31
CA PRO A 77 -5.53 14.39 -22.60
C PRO A 77 -7.01 13.99 -22.49
N PHE A 78 -7.56 14.14 -21.30
CA PHE A 78 -8.97 13.96 -20.97
C PHE A 78 -9.56 15.23 -20.39
N ARG A 79 -10.74 15.61 -20.86
CA ARG A 79 -11.58 16.64 -20.28
C ARG A 79 -12.18 16.12 -18.98
N VAL A 80 -12.14 16.93 -17.93
CA VAL A 80 -12.90 16.68 -16.70
C VAL A 80 -14.34 17.12 -16.97
N LEU A 81 -15.25 16.16 -17.11
CA LEU A 81 -16.68 16.45 -17.30
C LEU A 81 -17.38 16.63 -15.94
N ASP A 82 -17.03 15.76 -14.99
CA ASP A 82 -17.42 15.91 -13.60
C ASP A 82 -16.28 15.43 -12.69
N LYS A 83 -15.74 16.33 -11.88
CA LYS A 83 -14.66 16.05 -10.94
C LYS A 83 -15.07 15.04 -9.86
N MET A 84 -16.38 14.93 -9.57
CA MET A 84 -16.91 14.03 -8.56
C MET A 84 -18.38 13.70 -8.81
N THR A 85 -18.65 12.51 -9.36
CA THR A 85 -19.99 11.95 -9.56
C THR A 85 -20.14 10.59 -8.87
N THR A 86 -21.38 10.23 -8.56
CA THR A 86 -21.79 8.88 -8.13
C THR A 86 -22.65 8.15 -9.15
N ASP A 87 -22.97 8.77 -10.29
CA ASP A 87 -23.97 8.28 -11.26
C ASP A 87 -23.60 6.91 -11.85
N PHE A 88 -22.31 6.61 -11.93
CA PHE A 88 -21.78 5.41 -12.59
C PHE A 88 -21.46 4.25 -11.63
N GLY A 89 -21.95 4.27 -10.38
CA GLY A 89 -21.82 3.14 -9.44
C GLY A 89 -20.67 3.23 -8.43
N GLY A 90 -20.15 4.43 -8.18
CA GLY A 90 -19.15 4.71 -7.16
C GLY A 90 -18.73 6.19 -7.18
N THR A 91 -17.99 6.64 -6.17
CA THR A 91 -17.44 8.01 -6.14
C THR A 91 -16.26 8.14 -7.09
N THR A 92 -16.48 8.79 -8.23
CA THR A 92 -15.56 8.79 -9.37
C THR A 92 -15.45 10.17 -10.01
N MET A 93 -14.41 10.36 -10.83
CA MET A 93 -14.30 11.50 -11.74
C MET A 93 -14.63 11.04 -13.16
N PHE A 94 -15.56 11.73 -13.81
CA PHE A 94 -15.98 11.42 -15.16
C PHE A 94 -15.14 12.19 -16.18
N LEU A 95 -14.52 11.43 -17.10
CA LEU A 95 -13.51 11.89 -18.04
C LEU A 95 -13.90 11.55 -19.48
N ASP A 96 -13.65 12.47 -20.40
CA ASP A 96 -13.85 12.29 -21.84
C ASP A 96 -12.59 12.68 -22.62
N CYS A 97 -12.11 11.78 -23.47
CA CYS A 97 -10.87 11.97 -24.22
C CYS A 97 -10.96 13.22 -25.09
N ASP A 98 -9.92 14.04 -25.12
CA ASP A 98 -9.90 15.28 -25.90
C ASP A 98 -9.37 15.08 -27.34
N ILE A 99 -8.90 13.86 -27.62
CA ILE A 99 -8.37 13.46 -28.92
C ILE A 99 -9.07 12.22 -29.47
N ILE A 100 -9.03 12.06 -30.79
CA ILE A 100 -9.45 10.83 -31.45
C ILE A 100 -8.23 9.91 -31.55
N LEU A 101 -8.28 8.78 -30.86
CA LEU A 101 -7.12 7.88 -30.70
C LEU A 101 -6.82 7.08 -31.97
N GLN A 102 -7.86 6.57 -32.63
CA GLN A 102 -7.75 5.81 -33.88
C GLN A 102 -9.13 5.62 -34.51
N LYS A 103 -9.13 5.25 -35.80
CA LYS A 103 -10.34 4.86 -36.53
C LYS A 103 -10.76 3.44 -36.15
N TYR A 104 -12.06 3.23 -35.98
CA TYR A 104 -12.59 1.89 -35.70
C TYR A 104 -14.09 1.82 -36.04
N GLU A 105 -14.52 0.71 -36.64
CA GLU A 105 -15.93 0.47 -36.97
C GLU A 105 -16.75 0.22 -35.70
N PHE A 106 -17.93 0.82 -35.59
CA PHE A 106 -18.84 0.55 -34.47
C PHE A 106 -19.15 -0.95 -34.36
N ASN A 107 -19.51 -1.57 -35.49
CA ASN A 107 -19.78 -3.00 -35.61
C ASN A 107 -19.20 -3.60 -36.89
N LYS A 108 -18.24 -4.52 -36.74
CA LYS A 108 -17.57 -5.24 -37.84
C LYS A 108 -18.45 -6.26 -38.55
N ASN A 109 -19.59 -6.67 -37.96
CA ASN A 109 -20.47 -7.64 -38.58
C ASN A 109 -21.32 -7.00 -39.69
N ARG A 110 -20.96 -7.28 -40.94
CA ARG A 110 -21.63 -6.74 -42.13
C ARG A 110 -22.92 -7.46 -42.49
N ALA A 111 -23.06 -8.73 -42.11
CA ALA A 111 -24.23 -9.54 -42.46
C ALA A 111 -25.46 -9.12 -41.65
N THR A 112 -25.26 -8.75 -40.38
CA THR A 112 -26.32 -8.27 -39.48
C THR A 112 -25.85 -7.02 -38.72
N PRO A 113 -25.84 -5.84 -39.38
CA PRO A 113 -25.38 -4.61 -38.77
C PRO A 113 -26.21 -4.26 -37.53
N SER A 114 -25.54 -3.88 -36.44
CA SER A 114 -26.17 -3.53 -35.18
C SER A 114 -25.52 -2.30 -34.56
N ASN A 115 -26.36 -1.39 -34.10
CA ASN A 115 -26.03 -0.15 -33.38
C ASN A 115 -26.14 -0.31 -31.86
N VAL A 116 -26.38 -1.53 -31.38
CA VAL A 116 -26.50 -1.82 -29.96
C VAL A 116 -25.10 -1.82 -29.32
N TRP A 117 -24.87 -0.88 -28.40
CA TRP A 117 -23.58 -0.69 -27.72
C TRP A 117 -23.02 -1.97 -27.10
N LYS A 118 -23.82 -2.64 -26.25
CA LYS A 118 -23.39 -3.83 -25.48
C LYS A 118 -22.89 -4.98 -26.36
N ASP A 119 -23.41 -5.11 -27.58
CA ASP A 119 -23.10 -6.20 -28.50
C ASP A 119 -22.07 -5.79 -29.56
N SER A 120 -21.67 -4.52 -29.57
CA SER A 120 -20.80 -3.94 -30.59
C SER A 120 -19.36 -4.46 -30.51
N SER A 121 -18.72 -4.62 -31.67
CA SER A 121 -17.29 -4.96 -31.72
C SER A 121 -16.41 -3.83 -31.21
N LEU A 122 -16.89 -2.58 -31.22
CA LEU A 122 -16.20 -1.44 -30.65
C LEU A 122 -16.15 -1.50 -29.13
N ARG A 123 -17.29 -1.73 -28.44
CA ARG A 123 -17.32 -1.92 -26.99
C ARG A 123 -16.40 -3.05 -26.53
N ARG A 124 -16.40 -4.15 -27.30
CA ARG A 124 -15.49 -5.28 -27.09
C ARG A 124 -14.03 -4.84 -27.15
N TYR A 125 -13.64 -4.20 -28.25
CA TYR A 125 -12.30 -3.65 -28.44
C TYR A 125 -11.91 -2.64 -27.36
N LEU A 126 -12.85 -1.86 -26.83
CA LEU A 126 -12.52 -0.94 -25.73
C LEU A 126 -12.20 -1.65 -24.42
N ASN A 127 -12.77 -2.82 -24.13
CA ASN A 127 -12.75 -3.40 -22.78
C ASN A 127 -12.03 -4.75 -22.63
N GLU A 128 -11.73 -5.44 -23.72
CA GLU A 128 -11.05 -6.75 -23.67
C GLU A 128 -9.51 -6.65 -23.64
N GLU A 129 -8.85 -7.75 -23.28
CA GLU A 129 -7.41 -7.82 -22.97
C GLU A 129 -6.49 -7.63 -24.20
N ASP A 130 -7.00 -7.80 -25.41
CA ASP A 130 -6.32 -7.50 -26.68
C ASP A 130 -6.75 -6.13 -27.27
N GLY A 131 -7.58 -5.40 -26.53
CA GLY A 131 -8.21 -4.15 -26.92
C GLY A 131 -7.49 -2.89 -26.44
N LEU A 132 -8.14 -1.73 -26.58
CA LEU A 132 -7.62 -0.44 -26.15
C LEU A 132 -7.28 -0.41 -24.65
N LEU A 133 -8.09 -1.03 -23.80
CA LEU A 133 -7.85 -1.07 -22.36
C LEU A 133 -6.47 -1.65 -22.01
N SER A 134 -5.97 -2.61 -22.80
CA SER A 134 -4.66 -3.24 -22.58
C SER A 134 -3.47 -2.29 -22.78
N THR A 135 -3.67 -1.17 -23.49
CA THR A 135 -2.64 -0.15 -23.73
C THR A 135 -2.33 0.69 -22.47
N PHE A 136 -3.26 0.74 -21.52
CA PHE A 136 -3.06 1.36 -20.21
C PHE A 136 -2.24 0.44 -19.32
N ARG A 137 -1.44 1.02 -18.42
CA ARG A 137 -0.68 0.24 -17.43
C ARG A 137 -1.61 -0.51 -16.46
N PRO A 138 -1.15 -1.61 -15.83
CA PRO A 138 -1.95 -2.35 -14.85
C PRO A 138 -2.55 -1.47 -13.75
N GLU A 139 -1.78 -0.53 -13.21
CA GLU A 139 -2.20 0.39 -12.15
C GLU A 139 -3.25 1.39 -12.65
N GLU A 140 -3.10 1.90 -13.88
CA GLU A 140 -4.10 2.76 -14.53
C GLU A 140 -5.39 2.00 -14.78
N ARG A 141 -5.31 0.78 -15.33
CA ARG A 141 -6.48 -0.10 -15.52
C ARG A 141 -7.19 -0.41 -14.20
N ALA A 142 -6.46 -0.51 -13.09
CA ALA A 142 -7.04 -0.72 -11.77
C ALA A 142 -7.73 0.54 -11.25
N ALA A 143 -7.22 1.73 -11.58
CA ALA A 143 -7.81 3.02 -11.24
C ALA A 143 -9.06 3.35 -12.07
N ILE A 144 -9.20 2.82 -13.28
CA ILE A 144 -10.44 2.94 -14.08
C ILE A 144 -11.58 2.15 -13.40
N HIS A 145 -12.69 2.83 -13.15
CA HIS A 145 -13.90 2.28 -12.53
C HIS A 145 -14.69 1.43 -13.52
N LEU A 146 -15.34 0.37 -13.01
CA LEU A 146 -16.28 -0.43 -13.77
C LEU A 146 -17.63 0.30 -13.77
N SER A 147 -17.84 1.14 -14.77
CA SER A 147 -18.97 2.08 -14.82
C SER A 147 -20.27 1.37 -15.13
N LYS A 148 -21.29 1.58 -14.30
CA LYS A 148 -22.65 1.10 -14.51
C LYS A 148 -23.49 2.15 -15.24
N ASP A 149 -24.53 1.71 -15.93
CA ASP A 149 -25.49 2.57 -16.63
C ASP A 149 -26.08 3.63 -15.68
N PRO A 150 -25.87 4.93 -15.92
CA PRO A 150 -26.40 5.99 -15.07
C PRO A 150 -27.89 6.20 -15.36
N SER A 151 -28.76 5.56 -14.58
CA SER A 151 -30.22 5.58 -14.82
C SER A 151 -30.83 7.00 -14.81
N SER A 152 -30.18 7.96 -14.14
CA SER A 152 -30.54 9.38 -14.15
C SER A 152 -30.42 10.02 -15.53
N HIS A 153 -29.45 9.62 -16.35
CA HIS A 153 -29.23 10.18 -17.70
C HIS A 153 -30.33 9.79 -18.69
N ALA A 154 -31.08 8.72 -18.40
CA ALA A 154 -32.23 8.31 -19.20
C ALA A 154 -33.35 9.37 -19.22
N GLN A 155 -33.40 10.24 -18.20
CA GLN A 155 -34.40 11.31 -18.05
C GLN A 155 -33.97 12.62 -18.74
N TRP A 156 -32.73 12.72 -19.21
CA TRP A 156 -32.25 13.92 -19.88
C TRP A 156 -32.94 14.12 -21.23
N PRO A 157 -33.23 15.38 -21.62
CA PRO A 157 -33.89 15.67 -22.89
C PRO A 157 -33.08 15.16 -24.07
N GLU A 158 -33.77 14.55 -25.04
CA GLU A 158 -33.18 14.29 -26.35
C GLU A 158 -33.17 15.60 -27.15
N THR A 159 -31.99 16.12 -27.42
CA THR A 159 -31.84 17.38 -28.18
C THR A 159 -31.60 17.13 -29.67
N TRP A 160 -31.35 15.88 -30.08
CA TRP A 160 -31.30 15.48 -31.49
C TRP A 160 -32.33 14.38 -31.80
N SER A 161 -33.25 14.67 -32.73
CA SER A 161 -34.40 13.80 -33.02
C SER A 161 -33.97 12.46 -33.64
N GLY A 162 -34.01 11.41 -32.84
CA GLY A 162 -33.94 10.01 -33.28
C GLY A 162 -32.71 9.21 -32.88
N LEU A 163 -31.75 9.80 -32.15
CA LEU A 163 -30.78 9.04 -31.37
C LEU A 163 -31.36 8.78 -29.97
N ASN A 164 -31.44 7.51 -29.61
CA ASN A 164 -31.93 7.08 -28.30
C ASN A 164 -30.79 7.08 -27.27
N TYR A 165 -31.18 6.98 -26.00
CA TYR A 165 -30.25 6.71 -24.90
C TYR A 165 -29.43 5.44 -25.15
N GLY A 166 -28.12 5.60 -25.30
CA GLY A 166 -27.13 4.55 -25.35
C GLY A 166 -26.81 4.09 -23.94
N ARG A 167 -27.36 2.95 -23.54
CA ARG A 167 -27.09 2.34 -22.23
C ARG A 167 -25.71 1.72 -22.19
N LEU A 168 -25.03 1.82 -21.04
CA LEU A 168 -23.85 0.99 -20.77
C LEU A 168 -24.24 -0.48 -20.64
N SER A 169 -23.26 -1.38 -20.71
CA SER A 169 -23.53 -2.81 -20.54
C SER A 169 -24.02 -3.15 -19.12
N ASP A 170 -24.84 -4.20 -18.99
CA ASP A 170 -25.42 -4.60 -17.70
C ASP A 170 -24.36 -5.05 -16.67
N VAL A 171 -23.20 -5.50 -17.15
CA VAL A 171 -22.04 -5.89 -16.32
C VAL A 171 -21.08 -4.73 -16.04
N GLY A 172 -21.33 -3.57 -16.65
CA GLY A 172 -20.50 -2.38 -16.58
C GLY A 172 -19.37 -2.35 -17.61
N ASP A 173 -18.89 -1.14 -17.89
CA ASP A 173 -17.83 -0.86 -18.86
C ASP A 173 -16.73 -0.03 -18.20
N LYS A 174 -15.46 -0.38 -18.44
CA LYS A 174 -14.32 0.42 -18.00
C LYS A 174 -14.09 1.61 -18.92
N LEU A 175 -14.02 1.34 -20.21
CA LEU A 175 -13.96 2.34 -21.27
C LEU A 175 -15.26 2.31 -22.06
N PHE A 176 -15.82 3.46 -22.35
CA PHE A 176 -17.03 3.60 -23.15
C PHE A 176 -16.94 4.84 -24.04
N LEU A 177 -18.00 5.16 -24.77
CA LEU A 177 -18.12 6.41 -25.53
C LEU A 177 -19.23 7.24 -24.92
N LEU A 178 -19.19 8.56 -25.01
CA LEU A 178 -20.32 9.38 -24.58
C LEU A 178 -21.61 9.00 -25.33
N ASP A 179 -22.74 9.17 -24.66
CA ASP A 179 -24.05 9.22 -25.31
C ASP A 179 -24.30 10.64 -25.83
N ALA A 180 -25.16 10.79 -26.84
CA ALA A 180 -25.57 12.08 -27.39
C ALA A 180 -26.06 13.07 -26.32
N ARG A 181 -26.81 12.60 -25.33
CA ARG A 181 -27.30 13.44 -24.22
C ARG A 181 -26.15 13.94 -23.36
N GLU A 182 -25.15 13.10 -23.10
CA GLU A 182 -23.95 13.49 -22.36
C GLU A 182 -23.08 14.45 -23.18
N ALA A 183 -22.93 14.19 -24.48
CA ALA A 183 -22.23 15.06 -25.42
C ALA A 183 -22.96 16.40 -25.68
N GLN A 184 -24.14 16.60 -25.10
CA GLN A 184 -24.92 17.85 -25.19
C GLN A 184 -25.34 18.37 -23.81
N HIS A 185 -24.73 17.87 -22.73
CA HIS A 185 -25.13 18.25 -21.38
C HIS A 185 -24.34 19.49 -20.90
N PRO A 186 -25.02 20.57 -20.49
CA PRO A 186 -24.36 21.82 -20.11
C PRO A 186 -23.57 21.69 -18.81
N ALA A 187 -23.96 20.77 -17.91
CA ALA A 187 -23.16 20.50 -16.71
C ALA A 187 -21.80 19.86 -17.04
N TYR A 188 -21.62 19.32 -18.25
CA TYR A 188 -20.36 18.78 -18.76
C TYR A 188 -19.63 19.76 -19.69
N GLY A 189 -20.04 21.04 -19.72
CA GLY A 189 -19.46 22.08 -20.55
C GLY A 189 -19.88 22.02 -22.02
N TYR A 190 -20.91 21.23 -22.34
CA TYR A 190 -21.40 21.07 -23.70
C TYR A 190 -22.69 21.84 -23.96
N SER A 191 -22.79 22.43 -25.14
CA SER A 191 -23.98 23.07 -25.67
C SER A 191 -25.11 22.05 -25.78
N GLN A 192 -26.33 22.49 -25.47
CA GLN A 192 -27.53 21.68 -25.63
C GLN A 192 -28.00 21.58 -27.10
N THR A 193 -27.41 22.33 -28.02
CA THR A 193 -27.89 22.41 -29.41
C THR A 193 -27.36 21.24 -30.26
N GLY A 194 -28.11 20.78 -31.26
CA GLY A 194 -27.60 19.81 -32.25
C GLY A 194 -26.74 20.45 -33.35
N GLU A 195 -26.53 21.76 -33.30
CA GLU A 195 -25.91 22.57 -34.35
C GLU A 195 -24.38 22.49 -34.34
N ARG A 196 -23.72 23.27 -35.21
CA ARG A 196 -22.25 23.38 -35.26
C ARG A 196 -21.75 24.12 -34.03
N VAL A 197 -20.99 23.43 -33.18
CA VAL A 197 -20.43 23.99 -31.94
C VAL A 197 -19.03 23.42 -31.69
N ASN A 198 -18.05 24.29 -31.43
CA ASN A 198 -16.66 23.83 -31.33
C ASN A 198 -16.34 23.14 -29.98
N ASP A 199 -17.26 23.15 -29.03
CA ASP A 199 -17.10 22.52 -27.71
C ASP A 199 -16.98 20.99 -27.76
N ARG A 200 -17.61 20.33 -28.73
CA ARG A 200 -17.49 18.87 -28.92
C ARG A 200 -16.34 18.47 -29.84
N THR A 201 -15.70 19.44 -30.50
CA THR A 201 -14.62 19.13 -31.45
C THR A 201 -13.45 18.50 -30.73
N LYS A 202 -12.81 17.52 -31.37
CA LYS A 202 -11.68 16.77 -30.83
C LYS A 202 -10.50 16.94 -31.76
N GLN A 203 -9.30 17.02 -31.19
CA GLN A 203 -8.10 17.03 -32.02
C GLN A 203 -7.84 15.63 -32.58
N TYR A 204 -7.28 15.57 -33.78
CA TYR A 204 -6.76 14.32 -34.31
C TYR A 204 -5.35 14.08 -33.77
N GLY A 205 -5.04 12.87 -33.33
CA GLY A 205 -3.68 12.52 -32.91
C GLY A 205 -2.66 12.78 -34.05
N LYS A 206 -1.42 13.13 -33.70
CA LYS A 206 -0.35 13.62 -34.61
C LYS A 206 0.00 12.73 -35.81
N ASP A 207 -0.57 11.53 -35.94
CA ASP A 207 -0.09 10.43 -36.79
C ASP A 207 -0.91 10.17 -38.06
N HIS A 208 -1.82 11.07 -38.43
CA HIS A 208 -2.60 10.91 -39.65
C HIS A 208 -2.57 12.21 -40.45
N GLY A 209 -2.15 12.12 -41.72
CA GLY A 209 -2.01 13.26 -42.62
C GLY A 209 -3.28 14.11 -42.72
N GLU A 210 -3.13 15.27 -43.37
CA GLU A 210 -4.05 16.42 -43.46
C GLU A 210 -5.49 16.15 -43.98
N ASP A 211 -5.97 14.91 -44.02
CA ASP A 211 -7.37 14.59 -44.36
C ASP A 211 -8.30 14.95 -43.18
N ASN A 212 -8.80 16.18 -43.28
CA ASN A 212 -9.14 17.11 -42.21
C ASN A 212 -10.58 17.05 -41.65
N THR A 213 -11.23 15.88 -41.56
CA THR A 213 -12.61 15.83 -41.00
C THR A 213 -12.89 14.60 -40.14
N PRO A 214 -12.21 14.42 -38.99
CA PRO A 214 -12.40 13.23 -38.21
C PRO A 214 -13.69 13.30 -37.38
N HIS A 215 -14.57 12.34 -37.64
CA HIS A 215 -15.77 12.11 -36.84
C HIS A 215 -15.41 11.19 -35.66
N PHE A 216 -16.20 11.18 -34.59
CA PHE A 216 -16.07 10.17 -33.53
C PHE A 216 -17.41 9.58 -33.12
N TRP A 217 -17.40 8.32 -32.72
CA TRP A 217 -18.60 7.59 -32.34
C TRP A 217 -19.19 8.07 -31.02
N LEU A 218 -20.53 8.08 -30.96
CA LEU A 218 -21.31 8.07 -29.73
C LEU A 218 -21.88 6.66 -29.54
N ARG A 219 -22.19 6.29 -28.29
CA ARG A 219 -22.84 4.99 -28.01
C ARG A 219 -24.35 4.98 -28.28
N SER A 220 -24.92 6.10 -28.74
CA SER A 220 -26.36 6.28 -28.97
C SER A 220 -26.84 5.55 -30.23
N PRO A 221 -27.82 4.64 -30.14
CA PRO A 221 -28.40 3.98 -31.30
C PRO A 221 -29.47 4.86 -31.97
N ARG A 222 -29.56 4.80 -33.30
CA ARG A 222 -30.70 5.38 -34.05
C ARG A 222 -31.94 4.52 -33.87
N ALA A 223 -33.05 5.14 -33.44
CA ALA A 223 -34.34 4.48 -33.35
C ALA A 223 -34.78 3.91 -34.71
N ASN A 224 -35.25 2.66 -34.73
CA ASN A 224 -35.79 1.98 -35.91
C ASN A 224 -34.82 1.78 -37.09
N LYS A 225 -33.52 2.02 -36.91
CA LYS A 225 -32.49 1.78 -37.93
C LYS A 225 -31.27 1.09 -37.30
N PRO A 226 -31.26 -0.26 -37.20
CA PRO A 226 -30.21 -1.00 -36.49
C PRO A 226 -28.82 -0.86 -37.13
N SER A 227 -28.74 -0.38 -38.36
CA SER A 227 -27.47 -0.13 -39.06
C SER A 227 -26.87 1.25 -38.79
N LEU A 228 -27.50 2.14 -38.00
CA LEU A 228 -27.03 3.52 -37.79
C LEU A 228 -26.79 3.84 -36.31
N ALA A 229 -25.63 4.41 -35.99
CA ALA A 229 -25.27 4.89 -34.66
C ALA A 229 -24.87 6.37 -34.70
N GLY A 230 -24.97 7.05 -33.56
CA GLY A 230 -24.61 8.45 -33.41
C GLY A 230 -23.12 8.70 -33.60
N ILE A 231 -22.79 9.85 -34.18
CA ILE A 231 -21.43 10.38 -34.30
C ILE A 231 -21.43 11.87 -34.00
N VAL A 232 -20.26 12.39 -33.67
CA VAL A 232 -19.98 13.83 -33.68
C VAL A 232 -19.05 14.11 -34.85
N ALA A 233 -19.35 15.14 -35.64
CA ALA A 233 -18.53 15.58 -36.75
C ALA A 233 -17.41 16.54 -36.33
N HIS A 234 -16.49 16.79 -37.26
CA HIS A 234 -15.35 17.70 -37.08
C HIS A 234 -15.76 19.16 -36.73
N ASP A 235 -16.99 19.56 -37.04
CA ASP A 235 -17.60 20.86 -36.69
C ASP A 235 -18.45 20.79 -35.40
N GLY A 236 -18.41 19.65 -34.70
CA GLY A 236 -19.11 19.37 -33.44
C GLY A 236 -20.60 19.09 -33.58
N SER A 237 -21.15 19.07 -34.79
CA SER A 237 -22.54 18.67 -35.02
C SER A 237 -22.74 17.17 -34.79
N ILE A 238 -23.91 16.80 -34.29
CA ILE A 238 -24.29 15.39 -34.07
C ILE A 238 -25.05 14.86 -35.28
N TYR A 239 -24.63 13.71 -35.78
CA TYR A 239 -25.21 12.99 -36.91
C TYR A 239 -25.33 11.50 -36.60
N GLU A 240 -25.88 10.74 -37.55
CA GLU A 240 -25.79 9.28 -37.58
C GLU A 240 -24.88 8.79 -38.72
N SER A 241 -24.23 7.66 -38.50
CA SER A 241 -23.41 6.99 -39.51
C SER A 241 -23.64 5.47 -39.50
N GLY A 242 -23.33 4.83 -40.63
CA GLY A 242 -23.41 3.38 -40.80
C GLY A 242 -22.48 2.65 -39.84
N THR A 243 -22.99 1.73 -39.05
CA THR A 243 -22.21 1.02 -38.02
C THR A 243 -21.08 0.16 -38.58
N ASN A 244 -21.19 -0.22 -39.85
CA ASN A 244 -20.27 -1.07 -40.60
C ASN A 244 -19.70 -0.37 -41.85
N SER A 245 -19.83 0.96 -41.96
CA SER A 245 -19.39 1.69 -43.15
C SER A 245 -17.87 1.60 -43.31
N ASN A 246 -17.43 1.21 -44.52
CA ASN A 246 -16.02 1.24 -44.94
C ASN A 246 -15.42 2.64 -45.01
N ASP A 247 -16.23 3.68 -44.80
CA ASP A 247 -15.75 5.04 -44.73
C ASP A 247 -14.92 5.19 -43.48
N ASN A 248 -13.61 5.09 -43.70
CA ASN A 248 -12.49 5.28 -42.80
C ASN A 248 -12.48 6.68 -42.16
N GLY A 249 -13.60 7.21 -41.67
CA GLY A 249 -13.71 8.59 -41.19
C GLY A 249 -14.05 8.73 -39.71
N VAL A 250 -14.56 7.67 -39.07
CA VAL A 250 -15.03 7.73 -37.67
C VAL A 250 -14.06 7.03 -36.73
N GLY A 251 -13.62 7.75 -35.71
CA GLY A 251 -12.71 7.26 -34.70
C GLY A 251 -13.29 7.14 -33.30
N ILE A 252 -12.40 6.78 -32.39
CA ILE A 252 -12.70 6.53 -30.99
C ILE A 252 -12.24 7.73 -30.15
N SER A 253 -13.18 8.33 -29.42
CA SER A 253 -12.93 9.24 -28.30
C SER A 253 -13.47 8.57 -27.03
N PRO A 254 -12.65 7.80 -26.29
CA PRO A 254 -13.16 7.07 -25.14
C PRO A 254 -13.48 8.01 -23.96
N ALA A 255 -14.49 7.66 -23.20
CA ALA A 255 -14.81 8.22 -21.91
C ALA A 255 -14.70 7.13 -20.83
N PHE A 256 -14.41 7.53 -19.60
CA PHE A 256 -14.36 6.61 -18.46
C PHE A 256 -14.54 7.33 -17.13
N ASN A 257 -14.80 6.55 -16.08
CA ASN A 257 -14.82 7.05 -14.70
C ASN A 257 -13.55 6.63 -13.96
N LEU A 258 -12.82 7.59 -13.39
CA LEU A 258 -11.63 7.35 -12.58
C LEU A 258 -12.01 7.20 -11.11
N LYS A 259 -11.52 6.16 -10.42
CA LYS A 259 -11.72 5.99 -8.98
C LYS A 259 -10.94 7.05 -8.20
N LEU A 260 -11.63 7.95 -7.51
CA LEU A 260 -10.96 9.02 -6.75
C LEU A 260 -10.01 8.48 -5.67
N GLN A 261 -10.37 7.37 -5.02
CA GLN A 261 -9.53 6.72 -4.01
C GLN A 261 -8.20 6.16 -4.54
N SER A 262 -8.11 5.92 -5.86
CA SER A 262 -6.88 5.43 -6.50
C SER A 262 -5.88 6.55 -6.75
N VAL A 263 -6.29 7.82 -6.66
CA VAL A 263 -5.42 8.97 -6.85
C VAL A 263 -4.81 9.38 -5.51
N LEU A 264 -3.49 9.52 -5.46
CA LEU A 264 -2.81 10.09 -4.29
C LEU A 264 -2.89 11.61 -4.31
N PHE A 265 -2.56 12.21 -5.45
CA PHE A 265 -2.67 13.64 -5.70
C PHE A 265 -2.70 13.94 -7.20
N ALA A 266 -3.11 15.15 -7.54
CA ALA A 266 -2.99 15.73 -8.87
C ALA A 266 -1.97 16.89 -8.84
N GLN A 267 -1.27 17.09 -9.94
CA GLN A 267 -0.30 18.16 -10.11
C GLN A 267 -0.58 18.98 -11.36
N LEU A 268 -0.39 20.31 -11.30
CA LEU A 268 -0.35 21.16 -12.48
C LEU A 268 0.83 20.76 -13.40
N LEU A 269 0.56 20.61 -14.70
CA LEU A 269 1.54 20.18 -15.71
C LEU A 269 2.78 21.09 -15.79
N ASP A 270 2.60 22.41 -15.68
CA ASP A 270 3.68 23.39 -15.87
C ASP A 270 4.65 23.52 -14.68
N ASN A 271 4.51 22.69 -13.63
CA ASN A 271 5.35 22.74 -12.44
C ASN A 271 6.16 21.44 -12.24
N PRO A 272 7.02 21.02 -13.18
CA PRO A 272 7.65 19.71 -13.11
C PRO A 272 8.48 19.51 -11.82
N HIS A 273 8.31 18.34 -11.20
CA HIS A 273 8.88 17.95 -9.91
C HIS A 273 10.42 17.88 -9.92
N GLN A 274 11.11 18.97 -9.63
CA GLN A 274 12.58 18.96 -9.56
C GLN A 274 13.11 18.77 -8.14
N ASP A 275 12.60 19.54 -7.17
CA ASP A 275 13.05 19.51 -5.77
C ASP A 275 11.91 19.84 -4.79
N PHE A 276 12.06 19.39 -3.54
CA PHE A 276 11.15 19.71 -2.44
C PHE A 276 11.04 21.23 -2.22
N SER A 277 9.98 21.81 -2.75
CA SER A 277 9.81 23.26 -2.87
C SER A 277 8.37 23.69 -2.65
N LYS A 278 8.16 25.00 -2.49
CA LYS A 278 6.86 25.57 -2.18
C LYS A 278 5.89 25.34 -3.33
N THR A 279 4.67 24.95 -3.03
CA THR A 279 3.59 24.90 -4.02
C THR A 279 3.16 26.31 -4.41
N ILE A 280 2.92 26.53 -5.70
CA ILE A 280 2.45 27.82 -6.23
C ILE A 280 0.95 27.79 -6.43
N THR A 281 0.32 28.97 -6.41
CA THR A 281 -1.10 29.12 -6.71
C THR A 281 -1.25 29.23 -8.24
N PRO A 282 -2.04 28.36 -8.89
CA PRO A 282 -2.33 28.47 -10.31
C PRO A 282 -2.94 29.83 -10.64
N THR A 283 -2.49 30.46 -11.73
CA THR A 283 -3.00 31.75 -12.22
C THR A 283 -4.05 31.60 -13.32
N GLY A 284 -4.16 30.40 -13.92
CA GLY A 284 -5.11 30.09 -14.98
C GLY A 284 -6.54 29.85 -14.46
N VAL A 285 -7.53 30.23 -15.29
CA VAL A 285 -8.95 29.93 -15.03
C VAL A 285 -9.19 28.42 -15.12
N HIS A 286 -8.62 27.77 -16.15
CA HIS A 286 -8.60 26.32 -16.35
C HIS A 286 -7.18 25.81 -16.55
N ASN A 287 -6.94 24.57 -16.14
CA ASN A 287 -5.60 24.01 -16.00
C ASN A 287 -5.50 22.58 -16.57
N ALA A 288 -4.28 22.20 -16.97
CA ALA A 288 -3.93 20.82 -17.30
C ALA A 288 -3.21 20.17 -16.12
N TRP A 289 -3.65 18.96 -15.77
CA TRP A 289 -3.18 18.24 -14.60
C TRP A 289 -2.56 16.89 -14.98
N THR A 290 -1.51 16.48 -14.28
CA THR A 290 -1.06 15.09 -14.22
C THR A 290 -1.50 14.47 -12.90
N LEU A 291 -1.64 13.15 -12.88
CA LEU A 291 -2.05 12.42 -11.68
C LEU A 291 -0.93 11.54 -11.17
N THR A 292 -0.83 11.45 -9.86
CA THR A 292 -0.05 10.40 -9.20
C THR A 292 -1.01 9.37 -8.60
N LEU A 293 -0.99 8.16 -9.13
CA LEU A 293 -1.81 7.05 -8.66
C LEU A 293 -1.14 6.29 -7.53
N ARG A 294 -1.96 5.78 -6.61
CA ARG A 294 -1.51 4.85 -5.57
C ARG A 294 -1.22 3.48 -6.18
N THR A 295 -0.16 2.86 -5.69
CA THR A 295 0.19 1.46 -6.01
C THR A 295 0.10 0.60 -4.76
N ASP A 296 -0.17 -0.70 -4.94
CA ASP A 296 -0.21 -1.68 -3.86
C ASP A 296 1.19 -2.17 -3.46
N ASN A 297 2.24 -1.54 -3.99
CA ASN A 297 3.62 -1.83 -3.66
C ASN A 297 3.86 -1.53 -2.17
N GLY A 298 4.57 -2.44 -1.52
CA GLY A 298 4.82 -2.48 -0.07
C GLY A 298 6.30 -2.74 0.24
N GLY A 299 6.79 -2.41 1.44
CA GLY A 299 8.19 -2.63 1.85
C GLY A 299 9.08 -1.39 2.02
N PHE A 300 8.80 -0.24 1.41
CA PHE A 300 9.51 1.01 1.72
C PHE A 300 9.14 1.57 3.08
N THR A 301 10.15 2.05 3.81
CA THR A 301 10.03 2.66 5.15
C THR A 301 10.93 3.89 5.23
N ALA A 302 10.39 4.97 5.78
CA ALA A 302 11.09 6.20 6.13
C ALA A 302 10.85 6.49 7.62
N ARG A 303 11.91 6.73 8.39
CA ARG A 303 11.81 7.00 9.84
C ARG A 303 12.58 8.25 10.19
N HIS A 304 11.97 9.13 10.96
CA HIS A 304 12.62 10.30 11.54
C HIS A 304 13.72 9.86 12.52
N THR A 305 14.98 10.25 12.27
CA THR A 305 16.15 9.81 13.03
C THR A 305 16.61 10.78 14.11
N ASN A 306 16.15 12.05 14.09
CA ASN A 306 16.51 13.04 15.09
C ASN A 306 15.28 13.75 15.71
N PRO A 307 14.46 13.02 16.49
CA PRO A 307 13.23 13.58 17.05
C PRO A 307 13.46 14.75 18.04
N ALA A 308 14.67 14.90 18.60
CA ALA A 308 15.00 15.99 19.51
C ALA A 308 15.16 17.35 18.80
N GLU A 309 15.33 17.36 17.47
CA GLU A 309 15.51 18.59 16.69
C GLU A 309 14.20 19.37 16.56
N ILE A 310 14.22 20.64 16.99
CA ILE A 310 13.04 21.49 16.98
C ILE A 310 12.94 22.18 15.62
N VAL A 311 11.85 21.91 14.90
CA VAL A 311 11.46 22.78 13.79
C VAL A 311 10.89 24.06 14.38
N SER A 312 11.61 25.18 14.23
CA SER A 312 11.20 26.48 14.76
C SER A 312 10.35 27.26 13.77
N ALA A 313 9.39 28.04 14.27
CA ALA A 313 8.62 28.95 13.42
C ALA A 313 9.51 30.01 12.74
N ALA A 314 10.49 30.55 13.49
CA ALA A 314 11.31 31.67 13.03
C ALA A 314 12.43 31.28 12.06
N ALA A 315 13.10 30.14 12.29
CA ALA A 315 14.25 29.70 11.49
C ALA A 315 13.96 28.48 10.61
N GLY A 316 12.80 27.82 10.76
CA GLY A 316 12.56 26.51 10.17
C GLY A 316 13.30 25.41 10.93
N GLY A 317 13.63 24.33 10.23
CA GLY A 317 14.44 23.24 10.76
C GLY A 317 14.69 22.14 9.73
N THR A 318 15.35 21.06 10.14
CA THR A 318 15.62 19.92 9.27
C THR A 318 15.03 18.66 9.88
N ILE A 319 14.34 17.87 9.05
CA ILE A 319 13.89 16.52 9.42
C ILE A 319 14.83 15.53 8.73
N ARG A 320 15.57 14.76 9.54
CA ARG A 320 16.47 13.70 9.05
C ARG A 320 15.77 12.36 9.00
N LEU A 321 15.94 11.64 7.91
CA LEU A 321 15.23 10.39 7.64
C LEU A 321 16.23 9.26 7.44
N SER A 322 15.95 8.11 8.04
CA SER A 322 16.49 6.81 7.59
C SER A 322 15.50 6.17 6.64
N LEU A 323 16.02 5.63 5.55
CA LEU A 323 15.26 5.13 4.41
C LEU A 323 15.66 3.66 4.14
N SER A 324 14.67 2.81 3.91
CA SER A 324 14.88 1.40 3.60
C SER A 324 13.76 0.84 2.73
N GLY A 325 13.98 -0.33 2.13
CA GLY A 325 12.94 -1.04 1.37
C GLY A 325 12.88 -0.76 -0.13
N LYS A 326 14.01 -0.38 -0.73
CA LYS A 326 14.22 -0.10 -2.17
C LYS A 326 13.55 -1.07 -3.17
N GLY A 327 13.51 -2.38 -2.88
CA GLY A 327 13.01 -3.39 -3.82
C GLY A 327 11.48 -3.46 -3.97
N SER A 328 10.77 -2.57 -3.28
CA SER A 328 9.31 -2.55 -3.21
C SER A 328 8.63 -1.98 -4.46
N MET A 329 9.27 -1.05 -5.17
CA MET A 329 8.71 -0.38 -6.35
C MET A 329 9.77 -0.25 -7.46
N PRO A 330 9.85 -1.22 -8.39
CA PRO A 330 10.96 -1.34 -9.34
C PRO A 330 11.17 -0.15 -10.29
N LEU A 331 10.10 0.57 -10.63
CA LEU A 331 10.14 1.72 -11.53
C LEU A 331 10.28 3.06 -10.80
N ALA A 332 10.38 3.07 -9.47
CA ALA A 332 10.56 4.30 -8.73
C ALA A 332 11.90 4.96 -9.13
N ASN A 333 11.82 6.23 -9.53
CA ASN A 333 12.97 7.03 -9.94
C ASN A 333 13.35 8.11 -8.92
N GLN A 334 12.54 8.28 -7.86
CA GLN A 334 12.84 9.17 -6.74
C GLN A 334 12.13 8.79 -5.44
N ILE A 335 12.60 9.38 -4.33
CA ILE A 335 11.87 9.48 -3.08
C ILE A 335 11.39 10.92 -2.97
N SER A 336 10.08 11.07 -2.80
CA SER A 336 9.42 12.37 -2.72
C SER A 336 8.84 12.59 -1.35
N ALA A 337 8.69 13.87 -1.01
CA ALA A 337 8.00 14.28 0.20
C ALA A 337 6.94 15.34 -0.06
N MET A 338 5.93 15.35 0.81
CA MET A 338 4.92 16.40 0.90
C MET A 338 4.82 16.91 2.33
N LEU A 339 4.86 18.22 2.51
CA LEU A 339 4.52 18.86 3.77
C LEU A 339 3.07 19.32 3.73
N LEU A 340 2.27 18.78 4.65
CA LEU A 340 0.86 19.10 4.80
C LEU A 340 0.60 19.85 6.11
N ASP A 341 -0.30 20.82 6.05
CA ASP A 341 -0.86 21.44 7.24
C ASP A 341 -1.94 20.55 7.91
N GLN A 342 -2.46 21.01 9.06
CA GLN A 342 -3.56 20.37 9.80
C GLN A 342 -4.84 20.13 8.97
N ASN A 343 -5.05 20.91 7.89
CA ASN A 343 -6.18 20.78 6.98
C ASN A 343 -5.87 19.91 5.75
N GLN A 344 -4.74 19.19 5.75
CA GLN A 344 -4.25 18.40 4.62
C GLN A 344 -3.96 19.23 3.35
N THR A 345 -3.74 20.54 3.49
CA THR A 345 -3.30 21.39 2.39
C THR A 345 -1.81 21.19 2.16
N VAL A 346 -1.41 20.97 0.91
CA VAL A 346 0.01 20.79 0.55
C VAL A 346 0.71 22.13 0.49
N LEU A 347 1.68 22.33 1.35
CA LEU A 347 2.51 23.54 1.38
C LEU A 347 3.77 23.37 0.53
N PHE A 348 4.37 22.19 0.59
CA PHE A 348 5.59 21.84 -0.14
C PHE A 348 5.47 20.44 -0.71
N TYR A 349 6.03 20.25 -1.89
CA TYR A 349 6.12 18.97 -2.56
C TYR A 349 7.43 18.91 -3.35
N GLY A 350 8.07 17.75 -3.41
CA GLY A 350 9.12 17.48 -4.41
C GLY A 350 10.02 16.32 -4.04
N LYS A 351 11.00 16.08 -4.91
CA LYS A 351 12.07 15.11 -4.68
C LYS A 351 12.88 15.51 -3.43
N ILE A 352 13.18 14.53 -2.58
CA ILE A 352 14.07 14.70 -1.42
C ILE A 352 15.31 13.80 -1.49
N ALA A 353 15.25 12.71 -2.27
CA ALA A 353 16.38 11.81 -2.45
C ALA A 353 16.23 10.91 -3.67
N ASP A 354 17.34 10.30 -4.09
CA ASP A 354 17.34 9.21 -5.06
C ASP A 354 16.70 7.94 -4.49
N PRO A 355 16.12 7.05 -5.33
CA PRO A 355 15.38 5.86 -4.88
C PRO A 355 16.24 4.85 -4.08
N ASN A 356 17.57 4.98 -4.14
CA ASN A 356 18.53 4.13 -3.47
C ASN A 356 19.12 4.74 -2.20
N ALA A 357 18.75 5.96 -1.86
CA ALA A 357 19.26 6.65 -0.69
C ALA A 357 18.86 5.89 0.58
N ARG A 358 19.81 5.81 1.51
CA ARG A 358 19.59 5.23 2.85
C ARG A 358 19.20 6.28 3.88
N GLU A 359 19.44 7.55 3.54
CA GLU A 359 19.15 8.69 4.38
C GLU A 359 18.68 9.85 3.51
N ALA A 360 17.88 10.73 4.06
CA ALA A 360 17.49 11.98 3.44
C ALA A 360 17.34 13.08 4.49
N GLU A 361 17.67 14.31 4.11
CA GLU A 361 17.42 15.49 4.93
C GLU A 361 16.35 16.33 4.25
N VAL A 362 15.27 16.62 4.95
CA VAL A 362 14.18 17.46 4.45
C VAL A 362 14.23 18.79 5.17
N SER A 363 14.59 19.84 4.43
CA SER A 363 14.62 21.21 4.94
C SER A 363 13.20 21.74 5.09
N ILE A 364 12.76 21.95 6.33
CA ILE A 364 11.47 22.52 6.66
C ILE A 364 11.59 24.04 6.74
N PRO A 365 10.80 24.79 5.97
CA PRO A 365 10.93 26.24 5.86
C PRO A 365 10.52 26.97 7.14
N ARG A 366 11.04 28.20 7.29
CA ARG A 366 10.53 29.17 8.27
C ARG A 366 9.12 29.66 7.92
N GLY A 367 8.45 30.26 8.90
CA GLY A 367 7.14 30.90 8.73
C GLY A 367 5.95 29.95 8.93
N LEU A 368 6.20 28.73 9.39
CA LEU A 368 5.13 27.84 9.87
C LEU A 368 4.56 28.36 11.19
N THR A 369 3.27 28.15 11.41
CA THR A 369 2.59 28.55 12.65
C THR A 369 3.15 27.81 13.87
N ASP A 370 3.65 28.56 14.84
CA ASP A 370 4.18 28.01 16.10
C ASP A 370 3.10 27.23 16.87
N GLY A 371 3.46 26.07 17.42
CA GLY A 371 2.54 25.18 18.13
C GLY A 371 1.52 24.42 17.27
N ALA A 372 1.47 24.64 15.95
CA ALA A 372 0.58 23.90 15.05
C ALA A 372 1.19 22.55 14.61
N SER A 373 0.32 21.59 14.30
CA SER A 373 0.70 20.28 13.77
C SER A 373 0.82 20.28 12.25
N TYR A 374 1.82 19.55 11.76
CA TYR A 374 2.08 19.31 10.35
C TYR A 374 2.40 17.84 10.13
N THR A 375 2.20 17.36 8.90
CA THR A 375 2.55 16.00 8.49
C THR A 375 3.49 16.05 7.30
N LEU A 376 4.63 15.37 7.42
CA LEU A 376 5.50 15.08 6.28
C LEU A 376 5.15 13.69 5.75
N ARG A 377 4.60 13.60 4.54
CA ARG A 377 4.43 12.34 3.81
C ARG A 377 5.68 12.04 3.01
N VAL A 378 6.22 10.83 3.12
CA VAL A 378 7.40 10.38 2.39
C VAL A 378 7.07 9.07 1.67
N PHE A 379 7.36 8.99 0.38
CA PHE A 379 6.99 7.85 -0.45
C PHE A 379 7.98 7.63 -1.59
N LEU A 380 8.01 6.39 -2.11
CA LEU A 380 8.66 6.10 -3.39
C LEU A 380 7.75 6.54 -4.52
N GLU A 381 8.35 7.13 -5.55
CA GLU A 381 7.63 7.65 -6.69
C GLU A 381 8.31 7.26 -8.01
N GLU A 382 7.51 6.77 -8.94
CA GLU A 382 7.81 6.82 -10.36
C GLU A 382 7.23 8.13 -10.89
N ALA A 383 8.05 9.19 -10.83
CA ALA A 383 7.64 10.51 -11.27
C ALA A 383 7.76 10.63 -12.79
N ARG A 384 6.67 11.03 -13.43
CA ARG A 384 6.55 11.22 -14.86
C ARG A 384 5.86 12.57 -15.10
N PRO A 385 6.61 13.67 -15.27
CA PRO A 385 6.04 15.03 -15.30
C PRO A 385 4.98 15.25 -16.37
N GLU A 386 5.04 14.52 -17.49
CA GLU A 386 4.11 14.65 -18.62
C GLU A 386 3.13 13.47 -18.76
N HIS A 387 3.14 12.52 -17.82
CA HIS A 387 2.27 11.33 -17.85
C HIS A 387 1.71 11.02 -16.47
N THR A 388 0.90 9.96 -16.37
CA THR A 388 0.51 9.41 -15.06
C THR A 388 1.76 8.97 -14.29
N SER A 389 1.91 9.51 -13.08
CA SER A 389 2.92 9.11 -12.10
C SER A 389 2.36 8.07 -11.14
N PHE A 390 3.24 7.40 -10.40
CA PHE A 390 2.84 6.35 -9.46
C PHE A 390 3.57 6.49 -8.14
N ALA A 391 2.86 6.31 -7.03
CA ALA A 391 3.43 6.36 -5.68
C ALA A 391 3.03 5.14 -4.85
N GLY A 392 3.96 4.64 -4.05
CA GLY A 392 3.75 3.52 -3.13
C GLY A 392 4.25 3.84 -1.73
N ASN A 393 3.83 3.04 -0.74
CA ASN A 393 4.43 3.03 0.59
C ASN A 393 4.46 4.37 1.36
N ILE A 394 3.39 5.15 1.29
CA ILE A 394 3.33 6.47 1.94
C ILE A 394 3.53 6.34 3.46
N GLN A 395 4.62 6.94 3.95
CA GLN A 395 4.95 7.05 5.37
C GLN A 395 4.57 8.44 5.86
N GLU A 396 3.84 8.52 6.97
CA GLU A 396 3.45 9.79 7.57
C GLU A 396 4.32 10.08 8.79
N ILE A 397 4.96 11.25 8.81
CA ILE A 397 5.83 11.70 9.88
C ILE A 397 5.23 13.01 10.43
N PRO A 398 4.44 12.94 11.51
CA PRO A 398 3.86 14.12 12.12
C PRO A 398 4.91 14.88 12.97
N PHE A 399 4.79 16.21 13.03
CA PHE A 399 5.58 17.04 13.94
C PHE A 399 4.81 18.31 14.36
N ILE A 400 5.29 18.97 15.42
CA ILE A 400 4.71 20.23 15.95
C ILE A 400 5.80 21.30 15.93
N VAL A 401 5.50 22.47 15.39
CA VAL A 401 6.44 23.60 15.33
C VAL A 401 6.68 24.17 16.73
N GLY A 402 7.94 24.52 17.03
CA GLY A 402 8.35 25.11 18.30
C GLY A 402 8.48 24.11 19.46
N ARG A 403 8.32 22.82 19.19
CA ARG A 403 8.47 21.75 20.17
C ARG A 403 9.42 20.69 19.63
N ALA A 404 10.33 20.19 20.47
CA ALA A 404 11.03 18.95 20.13
C ALA A 404 9.97 17.87 19.93
N TYR A 405 10.14 17.03 18.90
CA TYR A 405 9.29 15.86 18.76
C TYR A 405 9.61 14.93 19.93
N THR A 406 8.86 15.05 21.01
CA THR A 406 8.69 13.96 21.96
C THR A 406 7.72 13.01 21.27
N PRO A 407 8.15 11.82 20.78
CA PRO A 407 7.17 10.77 20.54
C PRO A 407 6.38 10.67 21.84
N PRO A 408 5.03 10.69 21.82
CA PRO A 408 4.29 10.56 23.06
C PRO A 408 4.80 9.29 23.72
N ALA A 409 5.37 9.43 24.91
CA ALA A 409 5.85 8.29 25.66
C ALA A 409 4.68 7.31 25.70
N ASN A 410 4.89 6.13 25.11
CA ASN A 410 3.92 5.06 24.97
C ASN A 410 2.88 5.17 23.83
N MET A 411 3.18 5.71 22.64
CA MET A 411 2.31 5.44 21.48
C MET A 411 2.47 4.02 20.94
N HIS A 412 1.35 3.42 20.59
CA HIS A 412 1.25 2.07 20.04
C HIS A 412 0.49 2.08 18.72
N THR A 413 0.88 1.20 17.82
CA THR A 413 0.26 1.01 16.51
C THR A 413 -0.76 -0.12 16.58
N ILE A 414 -2.00 0.19 16.19
CA ILE A 414 -3.10 -0.77 16.08
C ILE A 414 -3.30 -1.06 14.61
N ARG A 415 -3.12 -2.32 14.23
CA ARG A 415 -3.37 -2.84 12.89
C ARG A 415 -4.71 -3.52 12.83
N PHE A 416 -5.36 -3.47 11.68
CA PHE A 416 -6.64 -4.14 11.44
C PHE A 416 -6.43 -5.25 10.41
N ASP A 417 -6.61 -6.49 10.83
CA ASP A 417 -6.55 -7.67 9.98
C ASP A 417 -7.97 -8.14 9.72
N LEU A 418 -8.37 -8.26 8.45
CA LEU A 418 -9.73 -8.69 8.12
C LEU A 418 -9.97 -10.19 8.38
N ASN A 419 -8.99 -10.90 8.94
CA ASN A 419 -9.04 -12.33 9.22
C ASN A 419 -9.47 -13.14 8.00
N GLY A 420 -9.07 -12.63 6.84
CA GLY A 420 -9.23 -13.28 5.58
C GLY A 420 -10.54 -13.09 4.81
N HIS A 421 -11.43 -12.20 5.23
CA HIS A 421 -12.64 -11.82 4.47
C HIS A 421 -12.67 -10.32 4.18
N GLY A 422 -13.64 -9.81 3.42
CA GLY A 422 -13.78 -8.39 3.12
C GLY A 422 -12.81 -7.85 2.05
N GLY A 423 -13.08 -6.63 1.57
CA GLY A 423 -12.34 -5.98 0.48
C GLY A 423 -11.03 -5.31 0.92
N SER A 424 -11.12 -4.21 1.66
CA SER A 424 -9.96 -3.40 2.09
C SER A 424 -9.98 -3.19 3.60
N ALA A 425 -8.84 -3.46 4.26
CA ALA A 425 -8.70 -3.25 5.69
C ALA A 425 -8.71 -1.75 6.03
N PRO A 426 -9.23 -1.35 7.20
CA PRO A 426 -9.04 0.01 7.70
C PRO A 426 -7.56 0.39 7.81
N SER A 427 -7.28 1.69 7.69
CA SER A 427 -5.93 2.20 7.94
C SER A 427 -5.51 1.93 9.39
N ASN A 428 -4.20 1.72 9.59
CA ASN A 428 -3.65 1.58 10.93
C ASN A 428 -3.89 2.86 11.76
N VAL A 429 -4.13 2.69 13.05
CA VAL A 429 -4.30 3.79 14.00
C VAL A 429 -3.10 3.84 14.93
N THR A 430 -2.67 5.04 15.28
CA THR A 430 -1.71 5.26 16.37
C THR A 430 -2.44 5.88 17.55
N ALA A 431 -2.17 5.37 18.76
CA ALA A 431 -2.79 5.87 19.98
C ALA A 431 -1.81 5.77 21.15
N ALA A 432 -1.89 6.73 22.08
CA ALA A 432 -1.13 6.66 23.32
C ALA A 432 -1.57 5.46 24.17
N SER A 433 -0.66 4.96 25.01
CA SER A 433 -0.95 3.87 25.94
C SER A 433 -1.95 4.34 26.97
N GLY A 434 -2.92 3.49 27.27
CA GLY A 434 -4.09 3.83 28.06
C GLY A 434 -5.18 4.58 27.29
N ALA A 435 -4.99 4.93 26.01
CA ALA A 435 -6.02 5.62 25.23
C ALA A 435 -7.07 4.65 24.67
N ALA A 436 -8.30 5.14 24.53
CA ALA A 436 -9.33 4.49 23.73
C ALA A 436 -9.12 4.84 22.25
N ILE A 437 -9.53 3.95 21.35
CA ILE A 437 -9.56 4.20 19.91
C ILE A 437 -11.01 4.20 19.43
N ALA A 438 -11.32 5.01 18.41
CA ALA A 438 -12.63 4.98 17.78
C ALA A 438 -12.79 3.69 16.95
N ALA A 439 -13.99 3.13 16.91
CA ALA A 439 -14.30 2.02 16.03
C ALA A 439 -14.14 2.48 14.57
N PRO A 440 -13.36 1.76 13.73
CA PRO A 440 -13.32 2.08 12.31
C PRO A 440 -14.67 1.75 11.66
N ALA A 441 -14.89 2.26 10.45
CA ALA A 441 -16.03 1.84 9.64
C ALA A 441 -16.04 0.30 9.50
N ALA A 442 -17.21 -0.31 9.69
CA ALA A 442 -17.35 -1.76 9.59
C ALA A 442 -16.97 -2.21 8.17
N PRO A 443 -16.00 -3.14 8.02
CA PRO A 443 -15.69 -3.70 6.72
C PRO A 443 -16.90 -4.47 6.18
N THR A 444 -17.03 -4.52 4.85
CA THR A 444 -18.15 -5.19 4.18
C THR A 444 -17.69 -6.42 3.40
N ASP A 445 -18.50 -7.47 3.42
CA ASP A 445 -18.33 -8.68 2.61
C ASP A 445 -19.67 -9.11 1.99
N ALA A 446 -19.63 -9.64 0.77
CA ALA A 446 -20.82 -10.08 0.06
C ALA A 446 -21.46 -11.31 0.70
N ALA A 447 -20.66 -12.27 1.20
CA ALA A 447 -21.10 -13.55 1.73
C ALA A 447 -21.10 -13.63 3.27
N TYR A 448 -20.52 -12.65 3.96
CA TYR A 448 -20.42 -12.63 5.41
C TYR A 448 -20.97 -11.34 6.03
N ASP A 449 -21.51 -11.47 7.24
CA ASP A 449 -21.83 -10.37 8.14
C ASP A 449 -20.65 -10.10 9.08
N PHE A 450 -20.27 -8.83 9.20
CA PHE A 450 -19.21 -8.39 10.10
C PHE A 450 -19.68 -8.46 11.56
N GLY A 451 -19.00 -9.28 12.37
CA GLY A 451 -19.33 -9.56 13.76
C GLY A 451 -18.52 -8.78 14.80
N GLY A 452 -17.64 -7.86 14.36
CA GLY A 452 -16.82 -7.02 15.24
C GLY A 452 -15.32 -7.33 15.18
N TRP A 453 -14.55 -6.59 15.97
CA TRP A 453 -13.09 -6.69 16.07
C TRP A 453 -12.67 -7.49 17.30
N TYR A 454 -11.64 -8.31 17.18
CA TYR A 454 -11.17 -9.25 18.22
C TYR A 454 -9.66 -9.16 18.40
N ARG A 455 -9.17 -9.48 19.60
CA ARG A 455 -7.73 -9.40 19.95
C ARG A 455 -6.91 -10.58 19.44
N ASP A 456 -7.56 -11.60 18.91
CA ASP A 456 -6.95 -12.83 18.43
C ASP A 456 -7.62 -13.31 17.14
N ALA A 457 -6.84 -13.96 16.27
CA ALA A 457 -7.31 -14.47 14.98
C ALA A 457 -8.41 -15.55 15.11
N ALA A 458 -8.51 -16.21 16.27
CA ALA A 458 -9.58 -17.17 16.53
C ALA A 458 -10.88 -16.51 17.01
N CYS A 459 -10.91 -15.17 17.07
CA CYS A 459 -12.06 -14.35 17.42
C CYS A 459 -12.72 -14.76 18.75
N ARG A 460 -11.91 -15.08 19.77
CA ARG A 460 -12.41 -15.45 21.10
C ARG A 460 -12.55 -14.25 22.03
N ASN A 461 -11.64 -13.29 21.93
CA ASN A 461 -11.59 -12.13 22.82
C ASN A 461 -12.00 -10.87 22.06
N ALA A 462 -13.26 -10.45 22.20
CA ALA A 462 -13.76 -9.26 21.54
C ALA A 462 -13.03 -8.00 22.02
N TRP A 463 -12.75 -7.08 21.11
CA TRP A 463 -12.28 -5.73 21.42
C TRP A 463 -13.48 -4.80 21.58
N ASN A 464 -13.60 -4.16 22.74
CA ASN A 464 -14.65 -3.20 23.02
C ASN A 464 -14.11 -1.77 22.92
N PHE A 465 -14.44 -1.05 21.86
CA PHE A 465 -13.95 0.32 21.63
C PHE A 465 -14.34 1.34 22.72
N ALA A 466 -15.37 1.08 23.52
CA ALA A 466 -15.75 1.96 24.62
C ALA A 466 -14.90 1.74 25.89
N SER A 467 -14.61 0.49 26.25
CA SER A 467 -13.93 0.14 27.51
C SER A 467 -12.45 -0.20 27.37
N ASP A 468 -12.05 -0.72 26.22
CA ASP A 468 -10.71 -1.24 26.03
C ASP A 468 -9.73 -0.11 25.74
N ARG A 469 -8.50 -0.28 26.25
CA ARG A 469 -7.43 0.68 26.11
C ARG A 469 -6.24 0.05 25.44
N VAL A 470 -5.60 0.82 24.59
CA VAL A 470 -4.39 0.43 23.88
C VAL A 470 -3.24 0.41 24.87
N THR A 471 -2.51 -0.70 25.00
CA THR A 471 -1.41 -0.81 25.97
C THR A 471 -0.08 -1.21 25.35
N GLN A 472 -0.11 -1.71 24.12
CA GLN A 472 1.02 -2.12 23.30
C GLN A 472 0.62 -2.11 21.82
N ASP A 473 1.59 -2.21 20.91
CA ASP A 473 1.34 -2.55 19.51
C ASP A 473 0.48 -3.82 19.42
N MET A 474 -0.60 -3.76 18.63
CA MET A 474 -1.51 -4.90 18.52
C MET A 474 -2.19 -4.95 17.15
N THR A 475 -2.71 -6.14 16.83
CA THR A 475 -3.54 -6.37 15.66
C THR A 475 -4.93 -6.77 16.14
N LEU A 476 -5.96 -6.11 15.62
CA LEU A 476 -7.36 -6.49 15.81
C LEU A 476 -7.83 -7.26 14.58
N TYR A 477 -8.46 -8.41 14.81
CA TYR A 477 -8.93 -9.36 13.81
C TYR A 477 -10.44 -9.24 13.62
N ALA A 478 -10.90 -9.11 12.37
CA ALA A 478 -12.31 -9.07 12.07
C ALA A 478 -12.95 -10.45 12.27
N LYS A 479 -14.11 -10.49 12.93
CA LYS A 479 -14.95 -11.68 12.98
C LYS A 479 -16.01 -11.61 11.89
N TRP A 480 -16.23 -12.74 11.24
CA TRP A 480 -17.19 -12.87 10.16
C TRP A 480 -18.15 -14.01 10.45
N THR A 481 -19.43 -13.78 10.18
CA THR A 481 -20.47 -14.81 10.27
C THR A 481 -21.05 -15.03 8.89
N LEU A 482 -21.14 -16.28 8.46
CA LEU A 482 -21.62 -16.58 7.12
C LEU A 482 -23.11 -16.23 6.97
N LYS A 483 -23.47 -15.53 5.88
CA LYS A 483 -24.87 -15.33 5.50
C LYS A 483 -25.44 -16.68 5.08
N GLY A 484 -26.58 -17.08 5.66
CA GLY A 484 -27.11 -18.45 5.57
C GLY A 484 -27.32 -19.00 4.14
N SER A 485 -27.39 -18.13 3.13
CA SER A 485 -27.37 -18.48 1.71
C SER A 485 -26.16 -17.85 1.02
N LEU A 486 -25.38 -18.68 0.31
CA LEU A 486 -24.28 -18.19 -0.53
C LEU A 486 -24.85 -17.57 -1.81
N PRO A 487 -24.26 -16.47 -2.32
CA PRO A 487 -24.54 -15.98 -3.67
C PRO A 487 -24.26 -17.06 -4.74
N SER A 488 -24.97 -17.00 -5.86
CA SER A 488 -24.72 -17.91 -6.99
C SER A 488 -23.28 -17.74 -7.50
N GLY A 489 -22.55 -18.84 -7.69
CA GLY A 489 -21.13 -18.84 -8.07
C GLY A 489 -20.13 -18.80 -6.90
N CYS A 490 -20.60 -18.70 -5.66
CA CYS A 490 -19.76 -18.80 -4.45
C CYS A 490 -19.76 -20.23 -3.90
N TYR A 491 -18.60 -20.71 -3.48
CA TYR A 491 -18.41 -22.06 -2.93
C TYR A 491 -17.76 -22.02 -1.56
N ARG A 492 -18.22 -22.90 -0.67
CA ARG A 492 -17.72 -23.08 0.69
C ARG A 492 -16.49 -23.99 0.69
N ILE A 493 -15.36 -23.47 1.15
CA ILE A 493 -14.08 -24.15 1.23
C ILE A 493 -13.70 -24.39 2.69
N ARG A 494 -13.60 -25.66 3.09
CA ARG A 494 -13.17 -26.05 4.44
C ARG A 494 -11.68 -26.39 4.43
N PHE A 495 -10.97 -25.91 5.45
CA PHE A 495 -9.56 -26.16 5.65
C PHE A 495 -9.35 -27.23 6.71
N ASP A 496 -8.89 -28.39 6.28
CA ASP A 496 -8.46 -29.45 7.17
C ASP A 496 -6.93 -29.35 7.34
N ALA A 497 -6.49 -28.93 8.52
CA ALA A 497 -5.08 -28.81 8.84
C ALA A 497 -4.34 -30.16 8.89
N ASN A 498 -5.00 -31.30 8.66
CA ASN A 498 -4.42 -32.63 8.50
C ASN A 498 -3.48 -33.01 9.65
N GLY A 499 -3.99 -32.89 10.88
CA GLY A 499 -3.26 -33.10 12.12
C GLY A 499 -2.57 -31.85 12.70
N GLY A 500 -2.78 -30.67 12.11
CA GLY A 500 -2.44 -29.35 12.65
C GLY A 500 -3.66 -28.57 13.15
N THR A 501 -3.51 -27.27 13.32
CA THR A 501 -4.56 -26.28 13.56
C THR A 501 -4.58 -25.24 12.43
N VAL A 502 -5.76 -24.73 12.09
CA VAL A 502 -5.93 -23.69 11.06
C VAL A 502 -7.08 -22.77 11.47
N GLU A 503 -6.88 -21.46 11.32
CA GLU A 503 -7.94 -20.46 11.46
C GLU A 503 -7.76 -19.39 10.35
N PRO A 504 -8.84 -19.01 9.64
CA PRO A 504 -10.18 -19.60 9.70
C PRO A 504 -10.22 -21.04 9.15
N ALA A 505 -11.04 -21.90 9.76
CA ALA A 505 -11.25 -23.28 9.31
C ALA A 505 -12.19 -23.41 8.09
N GLU A 506 -12.87 -22.34 7.70
CA GLU A 506 -13.75 -22.30 6.53
C GLU A 506 -13.69 -20.91 5.89
N MET A 507 -13.64 -20.85 4.55
CA MET A 507 -13.79 -19.63 3.75
C MET A 507 -14.78 -19.86 2.61
N VAL A 508 -15.22 -18.79 1.96
CA VAL A 508 -16.08 -18.84 0.77
C VAL A 508 -15.39 -18.11 -0.36
N THR A 509 -15.54 -18.64 -1.57
CA THR A 509 -14.98 -18.03 -2.77
C THR A 509 -15.74 -16.78 -3.19
N GLY A 510 -15.11 -15.92 -3.99
CA GLY A 510 -15.82 -14.95 -4.80
C GLY A 510 -16.79 -15.63 -5.79
N THR A 511 -17.59 -14.81 -6.49
CA THR A 511 -18.49 -15.27 -7.56
C THR A 511 -17.75 -15.88 -8.76
N ASP A 512 -16.44 -15.66 -8.83
CA ASP A 512 -15.52 -16.26 -9.79
C ASP A 512 -15.00 -17.64 -9.36
N GLY A 513 -15.45 -18.15 -8.21
CA GLY A 513 -15.01 -19.43 -7.67
C GLY A 513 -13.61 -19.40 -7.04
N LYS A 514 -12.97 -18.25 -6.82
CA LYS A 514 -11.62 -18.16 -6.23
C LYS A 514 -11.61 -17.63 -4.80
N LEU A 515 -10.60 -18.01 -4.03
CA LEU A 515 -10.34 -17.42 -2.69
C LEU A 515 -9.42 -16.20 -2.82
N SER A 516 -9.65 -15.18 -1.99
CA SER A 516 -8.80 -13.97 -1.95
C SER A 516 -7.40 -14.24 -1.40
N HIS A 517 -7.27 -15.21 -0.49
CA HIS A 517 -6.00 -15.75 0.02
C HIS A 517 -6.24 -17.16 0.62
N LEU A 518 -5.17 -17.79 1.11
CA LEU A 518 -5.24 -19.09 1.81
C LEU A 518 -4.75 -18.90 3.26
N PRO A 519 -5.42 -19.50 4.26
CA PRO A 519 -5.00 -19.41 5.65
C PRO A 519 -3.69 -20.16 5.88
N ASN A 520 -2.93 -19.76 6.90
CA ASN A 520 -1.67 -20.39 7.26
C ASN A 520 -1.88 -21.35 8.44
N PRO A 521 -1.88 -22.69 8.23
CA PRO A 521 -2.06 -23.65 9.30
C PRO A 521 -0.75 -23.83 10.09
N THR A 522 -0.85 -24.38 11.30
CA THR A 522 0.31 -24.73 12.13
C THR A 522 0.23 -26.19 12.58
N ARG A 523 1.37 -26.89 12.60
CA ARG A 523 1.47 -28.26 13.13
C ARG A 523 2.83 -28.46 13.77
N SER A 524 2.83 -28.77 15.06
CA SER A 524 4.08 -28.97 15.82
C SER A 524 4.93 -30.11 15.22
N GLY A 525 6.20 -29.82 14.91
CA GLY A 525 7.16 -30.79 14.35
C GLY A 525 7.10 -30.98 12.83
N TYR A 526 6.32 -30.17 12.10
CA TYR A 526 6.16 -30.28 10.66
C TYR A 526 6.27 -28.90 9.98
N LEU A 527 6.80 -28.86 8.75
CA LEU A 527 6.80 -27.66 7.90
C LEU A 527 5.56 -27.69 7.00
N PHE A 528 4.85 -26.56 6.91
CA PHE A 528 3.70 -26.43 6.01
C PHE A 528 4.16 -26.31 4.56
N GLU A 529 3.73 -27.24 3.71
CA GLU A 529 4.13 -27.30 2.29
C GLU A 529 3.09 -26.68 1.36
N GLY A 530 1.86 -26.47 1.82
CA GLY A 530 0.76 -25.93 1.03
C GLY A 530 -0.56 -26.66 1.24
N TRP A 531 -1.61 -26.13 0.61
CA TRP A 531 -2.96 -26.70 0.61
C TRP A 531 -3.18 -27.60 -0.60
N PHE A 532 -3.85 -28.73 -0.43
CA PHE A 532 -4.07 -29.72 -1.48
C PHE A 532 -5.52 -30.15 -1.58
N THR A 533 -5.95 -30.61 -2.76
CA THR A 533 -7.34 -31.05 -3.00
C THR A 533 -7.72 -32.38 -2.34
N ALA A 534 -6.77 -33.08 -1.69
CA ALA A 534 -7.00 -34.37 -1.02
C ALA A 534 -6.02 -34.55 0.17
N ALA A 535 -6.41 -35.35 1.17
CA ALA A 535 -5.61 -35.60 2.38
C ALA A 535 -4.28 -36.34 2.12
N GLN A 536 -4.24 -37.17 1.08
CA GLN A 536 -3.04 -37.79 0.52
C GLN A 536 -3.07 -37.63 -1.00
N GLY A 537 -1.98 -37.15 -1.61
CA GLY A 537 -1.96 -36.84 -3.05
C GLY A 537 -2.66 -35.51 -3.38
N GLY A 538 -3.33 -35.43 -4.52
CA GLY A 538 -4.07 -34.25 -4.97
C GLY A 538 -3.21 -33.15 -5.60
N THR A 539 -3.90 -32.12 -6.12
CA THR A 539 -3.27 -30.96 -6.76
C THR A 539 -3.07 -29.87 -5.72
N GLU A 540 -1.91 -29.22 -5.75
CA GLU A 540 -1.61 -28.06 -4.91
C GLU A 540 -2.53 -26.89 -5.27
N ILE A 541 -3.11 -26.28 -4.25
CA ILE A 541 -4.01 -25.14 -4.36
C ILE A 541 -3.17 -23.88 -4.19
N LYS A 542 -3.07 -23.12 -5.28
CA LYS A 542 -2.43 -21.79 -5.31
C LYS A 542 -3.53 -20.73 -5.33
N ARG A 543 -3.17 -19.45 -5.10
CA ARG A 543 -4.13 -18.33 -5.03
C ARG A 543 -5.08 -18.23 -6.25
N GLN A 544 -4.65 -18.67 -7.42
CA GLN A 544 -5.43 -18.65 -8.67
C GLN A 544 -6.38 -19.85 -8.85
N TYR A 545 -6.39 -20.82 -7.92
CA TYR A 545 -7.20 -22.04 -8.04
C TYR A 545 -8.70 -21.70 -7.99
N THR A 546 -9.45 -22.17 -8.99
CA THR A 546 -10.89 -21.94 -9.11
C THR A 546 -11.65 -23.17 -8.63
N PHE A 547 -12.49 -23.00 -7.63
CA PHE A 547 -13.43 -24.00 -7.14
C PHE A 547 -14.72 -23.91 -7.95
N GLY A 548 -15.28 -25.05 -8.34
CA GLY A 548 -16.59 -25.15 -9.01
C GLY A 548 -17.68 -25.76 -8.12
N ALA A 549 -17.35 -26.06 -6.86
CA ALA A 549 -18.25 -26.65 -5.87
C ALA A 549 -17.67 -26.46 -4.46
N ASN A 550 -18.50 -26.63 -3.43
CA ASN A 550 -18.05 -26.71 -2.05
C ASN A 550 -16.98 -27.81 -1.91
N LYS A 551 -15.88 -27.54 -1.20
CA LYS A 551 -14.74 -28.46 -1.14
C LYS A 551 -14.03 -28.41 0.20
N THR A 552 -13.49 -29.53 0.66
CA THR A 552 -12.50 -29.56 1.74
C THR A 552 -11.11 -29.66 1.14
N VAL A 553 -10.18 -28.86 1.65
CA VAL A 553 -8.78 -28.81 1.24
C VAL A 553 -7.90 -29.15 2.43
N TYR A 554 -6.75 -29.76 2.18
CA TYR A 554 -5.96 -30.42 3.20
C TYR A 554 -4.55 -29.86 3.25
N ALA A 555 -4.08 -29.54 4.46
CA ALA A 555 -2.71 -29.10 4.65
C ALA A 555 -1.74 -30.26 4.41
N ARG A 556 -0.65 -29.97 3.71
CA ARG A 556 0.47 -30.91 3.53
C ARG A 556 1.66 -30.47 4.34
N TRP A 557 2.37 -31.48 4.82
CA TRP A 557 3.35 -31.34 5.87
C TRP A 557 4.57 -32.21 5.57
N SER A 558 5.77 -31.64 5.60
CA SER A 558 7.00 -32.42 5.72
C SER A 558 7.31 -32.65 7.19
N ARG A 559 7.55 -33.93 7.56
CA ARG A 559 8.21 -34.22 8.84
C ARG A 559 9.61 -33.66 8.80
N VAL A 560 10.00 -32.99 9.86
CA VAL A 560 11.40 -32.72 10.12
C VAL A 560 12.04 -34.07 10.53
N SER A 561 12.75 -34.75 9.63
CA SER A 561 13.28 -36.11 9.84
C SER A 561 14.58 -36.14 10.65
N GLY A 562 14.57 -36.87 11.78
CA GLY A 562 15.76 -37.20 12.58
C GLY A 562 16.19 -38.65 12.34
N GLY A 563 17.40 -38.87 11.82
CA GLY A 563 18.00 -40.19 11.68
C GLY A 563 18.45 -40.73 13.04
N HIS A 564 17.96 -41.91 13.42
CA HIS A 564 18.41 -42.66 14.59
C HIS A 564 19.68 -43.47 14.27
N SER A 565 20.76 -43.15 14.96
CA SER A 565 21.77 -44.08 15.50
C SER A 565 21.77 -43.83 17.01
N GLY A 566 21.51 -44.74 17.95
CA GLY A 566 21.47 -46.19 17.97
C GLY A 566 22.17 -46.60 19.26
N SER A 567 21.44 -47.09 20.27
CA SER A 567 21.94 -47.93 21.37
C SER A 567 20.85 -48.11 22.43
N HIS A 568 20.15 -49.24 22.39
CA HIS A 568 19.48 -49.78 23.57
C HIS A 568 20.53 -50.44 24.46
N SER A 569 20.58 -50.05 25.73
CA SER A 569 21.35 -50.73 26.78
C SER A 569 20.43 -51.14 27.93
N GLY A 570 20.37 -52.46 28.18
CA GLY A 570 19.89 -53.10 29.42
C GLY A 570 18.37 -53.10 29.62
N SER A 571 17.68 -54.21 29.89
CA SER A 571 18.10 -55.50 30.45
C SER A 571 16.88 -56.42 30.34
N HIS A 572 17.02 -57.67 29.89
CA HIS A 572 16.20 -58.81 30.34
C HIS A 572 16.96 -60.11 30.05
N SER A 573 16.91 -60.98 31.06
CA SER A 573 17.50 -62.29 31.24
C SER A 573 17.03 -63.36 30.23
N GLY A 574 17.89 -64.36 29.96
CA GLY A 574 17.48 -65.67 29.43
C GLY A 574 18.55 -66.27 28.52
N GLY A 575 19.06 -67.45 28.87
CA GLY A 575 20.28 -68.03 28.30
C GLY A 575 20.13 -68.91 27.05
N HIS A 576 21.17 -69.72 26.88
CA HIS A 576 21.43 -70.81 25.92
C HIS A 576 22.22 -70.51 24.63
N SER A 577 23.54 -70.71 24.77
CA SER A 577 24.40 -71.64 24.03
C SER A 577 24.46 -71.66 22.50
N GLY A 578 25.66 -71.33 21.99
CA GLY A 578 26.49 -72.27 21.20
C GLY A 578 26.51 -72.07 19.68
N GLY A 579 27.73 -71.99 19.10
CA GLY A 579 27.97 -72.31 17.69
C GLY A 579 28.96 -71.42 16.95
N HIS A 580 30.22 -71.85 16.90
CA HIS A 580 31.33 -71.24 16.14
C HIS A 580 31.30 -71.54 14.64
N SER A 581 32.20 -70.83 13.94
CA SER A 581 32.87 -71.12 12.64
C SER A 581 32.30 -70.37 11.43
N SER A 582 33.07 -69.87 10.45
CA SER A 582 34.52 -69.74 10.20
C SER A 582 34.73 -68.89 8.92
N GLY A 583 35.96 -68.46 8.66
CA GLY A 583 36.47 -68.21 7.29
C GLY A 583 36.66 -66.73 6.90
N ARG A 584 37.83 -66.12 7.12
CA ARG A 584 39.02 -66.00 6.21
C ARG A 584 38.79 -65.21 4.91
N SER A 585 39.49 -64.07 4.80
CA SER A 585 40.73 -63.89 4.00
C SER A 585 40.78 -62.69 3.03
N GLY A 586 41.96 -62.02 3.05
CA GLY A 586 42.63 -61.33 1.94
C GLY A 586 42.19 -59.89 1.67
N GLY A 587 43.06 -58.88 1.56
CA GLY A 587 44.52 -58.80 1.59
C GLY A 587 44.98 -57.39 1.15
N SER A 588 46.09 -56.93 1.75
CA SER A 588 47.22 -56.14 1.20
C SER A 588 47.00 -54.94 0.25
N SER A 589 47.84 -53.88 0.20
CA SER A 589 48.92 -53.33 1.04
C SER A 589 49.52 -52.12 0.28
N GLY A 590 50.19 -51.21 1.02
CA GLY A 590 51.27 -50.31 0.52
C GLY A 590 50.83 -48.91 0.04
N GLY A 591 51.48 -47.79 0.36
CA GLY A 591 52.68 -47.46 1.14
C GLY A 591 52.73 -45.92 1.32
N SER A 592 53.03 -45.41 2.53
CA SER A 592 54.33 -44.83 2.97
C SER A 592 54.67 -43.39 2.53
N SER A 593 54.44 -42.47 3.47
CA SER A 593 55.39 -41.55 4.15
C SER A 593 56.15 -40.38 3.46
N GLY A 594 55.95 -39.18 4.04
CA GLY A 594 56.96 -38.15 4.39
C GLY A 594 57.23 -37.05 3.34
N GLY A 595 57.34 -35.73 3.63
CA GLY A 595 57.27 -34.93 4.84
C GLY A 595 57.69 -33.46 4.54
N SER A 596 56.99 -32.49 5.15
CA SER A 596 57.29 -31.06 5.47
C SER A 596 58.17 -30.16 4.58
N SER A 597 57.64 -28.99 4.19
CA SER A 597 57.96 -27.65 4.78
C SER A 597 57.59 -26.46 3.86
N GLY A 598 57.08 -25.37 4.47
CA GLY A 598 57.40 -23.97 4.12
C GLY A 598 56.66 -23.23 2.99
N GLY A 599 55.84 -22.24 3.38
CA GLY A 599 55.99 -20.86 2.86
C GLY A 599 55.23 -20.39 1.61
N SER A 600 54.01 -19.88 1.84
CA SER A 600 53.36 -18.70 1.24
C SER A 600 53.71 -18.24 -0.20
N SER A 601 52.74 -18.34 -1.13
CA SER A 601 52.24 -17.24 -1.97
C SER A 601 51.13 -17.72 -2.92
N GLY A 602 50.12 -16.87 -3.18
CA GLY A 602 49.29 -16.95 -4.39
C GLY A 602 47.78 -17.12 -4.21
N GLY A 603 47.03 -16.08 -4.60
CA GLY A 603 45.98 -16.14 -5.63
C GLY A 603 44.78 -17.09 -5.47
N GLN A 604 43.62 -16.47 -5.26
CA GLN A 604 42.25 -16.83 -5.70
C GLN A 604 42.02 -18.18 -6.44
N LYS A 605 41.06 -18.97 -5.95
CA LYS A 605 39.79 -19.29 -6.65
C LYS A 605 38.78 -20.04 -5.76
N ALA A 606 37.51 -19.77 -6.02
CA ALA A 606 36.30 -20.23 -5.34
C ALA A 606 36.02 -21.75 -5.46
N ALA A 607 35.28 -22.31 -4.49
CA ALA A 607 34.03 -23.04 -4.75
C ALA A 607 33.34 -23.53 -3.45
N ASN A 608 32.00 -23.42 -3.49
CA ASN A 608 30.99 -24.27 -2.86
C ASN A 608 30.71 -24.23 -1.35
N SER A 609 29.62 -23.51 -1.07
CA SER A 609 28.65 -23.74 0.00
C SER A 609 28.25 -25.21 0.14
N THR A 610 28.45 -25.78 1.33
CA THR A 610 27.78 -26.98 1.83
C THR A 610 26.52 -26.61 2.64
N PRO A 611 25.43 -27.39 2.56
CA PRO A 611 24.20 -27.15 3.33
C PRO A 611 24.38 -27.55 4.81
N ILE A 612 23.97 -26.69 5.73
CA ILE A 612 23.99 -26.93 7.18
C ILE A 612 22.81 -27.85 7.58
N GLY A 613 23.12 -29.05 8.10
CA GLY A 613 22.15 -30.10 8.43
C GLY A 613 21.53 -30.05 9.85
N SER A 614 20.22 -30.37 9.90
CA SER A 614 19.41 -31.12 10.90
C SER A 614 19.71 -31.18 12.43
N ARG A 615 20.34 -30.21 13.11
CA ARG A 615 20.69 -30.36 14.56
C ARG A 615 19.96 -29.50 15.63
N ASN A 616 18.95 -28.68 15.32
CA ASN A 616 18.43 -27.67 16.29
C ASN A 616 16.95 -27.78 16.71
N SER A 617 16.26 -28.93 16.58
CA SER A 617 14.88 -29.08 17.08
C SER A 617 14.85 -29.46 18.57
N GLY A 618 14.16 -28.67 19.41
CA GLY A 618 13.98 -28.91 20.84
C GLY A 618 12.85 -28.07 21.44
N SER A 619 12.54 -28.29 22.71
CA SER A 619 11.46 -27.61 23.44
C SER A 619 11.99 -26.86 24.65
N TRP A 620 11.43 -25.68 24.90
CA TRP A 620 11.63 -24.96 26.16
C TRP A 620 10.85 -25.62 27.29
N SER A 621 11.51 -25.78 28.43
CA SER A 621 10.95 -26.31 29.67
C SER A 621 11.29 -25.36 30.82
N GLN A 622 10.50 -25.39 31.89
CA GLN A 622 10.73 -24.58 33.08
C GLN A 622 10.53 -25.43 34.33
N ASP A 623 11.40 -25.26 35.31
CA ASP A 623 11.21 -25.77 36.67
C ASP A 623 11.49 -24.67 37.71
N ALA A 624 11.63 -25.05 38.98
CA ALA A 624 11.87 -24.13 40.09
C ALA A 624 13.22 -23.38 40.00
N LYS A 625 14.18 -23.85 39.20
CA LYS A 625 15.50 -23.24 39.02
C LYS A 625 15.55 -22.29 37.83
N GLY A 626 14.73 -22.50 36.80
CA GLY A 626 14.62 -21.59 35.67
C GLY A 626 14.15 -22.25 34.38
N PHE A 627 14.27 -21.53 33.27
CA PHE A 627 14.01 -22.06 31.94
C PHE A 627 15.24 -22.83 31.44
N TRP A 628 15.02 -23.93 30.73
CA TRP A 628 16.07 -24.70 30.05
C TRP A 628 15.53 -25.23 28.73
N PHE A 629 16.41 -25.62 27.82
CA PHE A 629 16.01 -26.09 26.49
C PHE A 629 16.40 -27.55 26.30
N ARG A 630 15.46 -28.40 25.92
CA ARG A 630 15.74 -29.82 25.64
C ARG A 630 15.69 -30.08 24.15
N TYR A 631 16.79 -30.52 23.55
CA TYR A 631 16.79 -31.04 22.20
C TYR A 631 15.96 -32.32 22.08
N SER A 632 15.51 -32.62 20.87
CA SER A 632 14.70 -33.80 20.57
C SER A 632 15.42 -35.13 20.86
N ASP A 633 16.75 -35.15 20.89
CA ASP A 633 17.55 -36.31 21.30
C ASP A 633 17.69 -36.46 22.82
N GLY A 634 17.04 -35.59 23.59
CA GLY A 634 17.05 -35.57 25.05
C GLY A 634 18.23 -34.81 25.66
N SER A 635 19.22 -34.39 24.86
CA SER A 635 20.31 -33.52 25.29
C SER A 635 19.81 -32.09 25.51
N TYR A 636 20.63 -31.24 26.10
CA TYR A 636 20.31 -29.83 26.33
C TYR A 636 21.58 -28.98 26.26
N PRO A 637 21.48 -27.71 25.83
CA PRO A 637 22.64 -26.84 25.77
C PRO A 637 23.07 -26.47 27.19
N LYS A 638 24.37 -26.58 27.46
CA LYS A 638 24.98 -26.21 28.73
C LYS A 638 26.30 -25.50 28.49
N ASN A 639 26.51 -24.41 29.22
CA ASN A 639 27.67 -23.53 29.13
C ASN A 639 27.99 -23.07 27.69
N GLU A 640 26.95 -22.71 26.92
CA GLU A 640 27.11 -22.37 25.51
C GLU A 640 26.05 -21.38 25.01
N TRP A 641 26.35 -20.78 23.85
CA TRP A 641 25.40 -19.98 23.06
C TRP A 641 24.67 -20.85 22.04
N LYS A 642 23.37 -20.63 21.87
CA LYS A 642 22.55 -21.32 20.87
C LYS A 642 21.52 -20.42 20.22
N LEU A 643 21.46 -20.49 18.89
CA LEU A 643 20.40 -19.91 18.08
C LEU A 643 19.21 -20.87 18.08
N LEU A 644 18.12 -20.48 18.75
CA LEU A 644 16.93 -21.32 18.95
C LEU A 644 15.67 -20.64 18.42
N PRO A 645 14.68 -21.41 17.94
CA PRO A 645 13.41 -20.87 17.46
C PRO A 645 12.50 -20.36 18.59
N TYR A 646 11.65 -19.37 18.28
CA TYR A 646 10.55 -18.87 19.10
C TYR A 646 9.31 -18.57 18.22
N SER A 647 8.17 -18.23 18.83
CA SER A 647 6.86 -18.01 18.16
C SER A 647 6.81 -16.88 17.12
N GLY A 648 7.94 -16.29 16.74
CA GLY A 648 8.07 -15.27 15.70
C GLY A 648 9.41 -15.27 14.95
N GLY A 649 10.24 -16.31 15.07
CA GLY A 649 11.55 -16.38 14.39
C GLY A 649 12.60 -17.23 15.11
N THR A 650 13.88 -16.82 15.02
CA THR A 650 15.00 -17.42 15.77
C THR A 650 15.75 -16.34 16.53
N ALA A 651 16.33 -16.68 17.69
CA ALA A 651 17.12 -15.76 18.50
C ALA A 651 18.27 -16.49 19.20
N TRP A 652 19.35 -15.77 19.52
CA TRP A 652 20.47 -16.31 20.31
C TRP A 652 20.09 -16.33 21.79
N TYR A 653 20.42 -17.43 22.47
CA TYR A 653 20.27 -17.63 23.91
C TYR A 653 21.59 -18.15 24.48
N SER A 654 21.85 -17.89 25.75
CA SER A 654 23.01 -18.47 26.45
C SER A 654 22.56 -19.29 27.65
N PHE A 655 23.21 -20.43 27.87
CA PHE A 655 22.88 -21.36 28.95
C PHE A 655 24.04 -21.47 29.94
N ASP A 656 23.72 -21.66 31.22
CA ASP A 656 24.68 -21.87 32.29
C ASP A 656 25.25 -23.29 32.33
N GLU A 657 26.16 -23.56 33.27
CA GLU A 657 26.84 -24.87 33.39
C GLU A 657 25.88 -26.03 33.66
N ALA A 658 24.71 -25.74 34.24
CA ALA A 658 23.66 -26.72 34.51
C ALA A 658 22.61 -26.80 33.38
N GLY A 659 22.69 -25.93 32.37
CA GLY A 659 21.82 -25.90 31.20
C GLY A 659 20.60 -24.98 31.34
N TYR A 660 20.59 -24.08 32.33
CA TYR A 660 19.52 -23.10 32.50
C TYR A 660 19.82 -21.80 31.75
N LEU A 661 18.76 -21.18 31.24
CA LEU A 661 18.78 -19.95 30.47
C LEU A 661 19.32 -18.80 31.32
N ARG A 662 20.32 -18.10 30.78
CA ARG A 662 20.84 -16.86 31.35
C ARG A 662 19.95 -15.69 30.94
N THR A 663 19.81 -14.71 31.84
CA THR A 663 19.15 -13.42 31.60
C THR A 663 20.01 -12.30 32.17
N GLY A 664 19.80 -11.07 31.71
CA GLY A 664 20.56 -9.89 32.13
C GLY A 664 21.95 -9.81 31.51
N TRP A 665 22.85 -9.08 32.17
CA TRP A 665 24.24 -8.92 31.74
C TRP A 665 25.03 -10.21 31.86
N PHE A 666 25.69 -10.60 30.77
CA PHE A 666 26.49 -11.80 30.68
C PHE A 666 27.82 -11.52 29.99
N SER A 667 28.94 -11.97 30.57
CA SER A 667 30.27 -11.80 29.98
C SER A 667 30.77 -13.13 29.38
N ALA A 668 31.17 -13.10 28.11
CA ALA A 668 31.73 -14.23 27.40
C ALA A 668 32.87 -13.77 26.47
N GLY A 669 34.00 -14.47 26.49
CA GLY A 669 35.15 -14.13 25.64
C GLY A 669 35.72 -12.72 25.88
N GLY A 670 35.64 -12.22 27.12
CA GLY A 670 36.11 -10.88 27.49
C GLY A 670 35.18 -9.74 27.08
N ARG A 671 33.98 -10.04 26.59
CA ARG A 671 32.98 -9.04 26.15
C ARG A 671 31.66 -9.22 26.88
N TRP A 672 30.96 -8.12 27.10
CA TRP A 672 29.64 -8.10 27.73
C TRP A 672 28.53 -8.19 26.69
N TYR A 673 27.46 -8.91 27.03
CA TYR A 673 26.24 -9.09 26.25
C TYR A 673 25.05 -8.87 27.18
N TYR A 674 23.91 -8.46 26.64
CA TYR A 674 22.69 -8.36 27.42
C TYR A 674 21.64 -9.34 26.88
N LEU A 675 21.16 -10.21 27.77
CA LEU A 675 20.09 -11.17 27.51
C LEU A 675 18.80 -10.61 28.12
N SER A 676 17.73 -10.56 27.34
CA SER A 676 16.46 -9.96 27.75
C SER A 676 15.93 -10.56 29.05
N GLU A 677 15.52 -9.70 29.98
CA GLU A 677 14.81 -10.06 31.21
C GLU A 677 13.28 -9.96 31.04
N ALA A 678 12.80 -9.61 29.84
CA ALA A 678 11.38 -9.48 29.55
C ALA A 678 10.68 -10.84 29.60
N LYS A 679 9.50 -10.90 30.22
CA LYS A 679 8.76 -12.16 30.41
C LYS A 679 8.19 -12.71 29.09
N GLY A 680 7.82 -13.98 29.10
CA GLY A 680 7.17 -14.64 27.97
C GLY A 680 8.15 -14.98 26.85
N ALA A 681 7.72 -14.81 25.60
CA ALA A 681 8.49 -15.22 24.42
C ALA A 681 9.79 -14.43 24.20
N GLU A 682 10.02 -13.33 24.93
CA GLU A 682 11.22 -12.49 24.84
C GLU A 682 12.28 -12.84 25.89
N LEU A 683 12.01 -13.75 26.82
CA LEU A 683 12.91 -14.04 27.94
C LEU A 683 14.21 -14.69 27.46
N GLY A 684 15.35 -14.13 27.89
CA GLY A 684 16.70 -14.64 27.64
C GLY A 684 17.23 -14.46 26.21
N LYS A 685 16.49 -13.79 25.33
CA LYS A 685 16.98 -13.45 23.98
C LYS A 685 18.17 -12.50 24.06
N MET A 686 19.22 -12.78 23.30
CA MET A 686 20.33 -11.86 23.12
C MET A 686 19.87 -10.60 22.43
N MET A 687 20.13 -9.46 23.07
CA MET A 687 19.78 -8.16 22.55
C MET A 687 20.88 -7.63 21.62
N THR A 688 20.47 -6.86 20.63
CA THR A 688 21.35 -6.16 19.69
C THR A 688 20.84 -4.73 19.46
N GLY A 689 21.73 -3.85 19.01
CA GLY A 689 21.51 -2.41 18.83
C GLY A 689 21.49 -1.62 20.14
N TRP A 690 21.06 -0.36 20.06
CA TRP A 690 20.80 0.48 21.22
C TRP A 690 19.67 -0.08 22.08
N LYS A 691 19.94 -0.22 23.39
CA LYS A 691 18.95 -0.63 24.38
C LYS A 691 19.03 0.26 25.60
N GLN A 692 17.89 0.84 25.97
CA GLN A 692 17.71 1.44 27.28
C GLN A 692 17.32 0.33 28.25
N LEU A 693 18.10 0.16 29.32
CA LEU A 693 17.82 -0.82 30.35
C LEU A 693 17.04 -0.18 31.51
N SER A 694 16.56 -1.00 32.44
CA SER A 694 15.75 -0.57 33.60
C SER A 694 16.44 0.47 34.49
N ASN A 695 17.77 0.57 34.41
CA ASN A 695 18.57 1.61 35.08
C ASN A 695 18.55 2.98 34.38
N GLY A 696 17.76 3.12 33.30
CA GLY A 696 17.60 4.37 32.53
C GLY A 696 18.76 4.69 31.59
N LYS A 697 19.84 3.90 31.59
CA LYS A 697 21.03 4.10 30.75
C LYS A 697 20.91 3.37 29.43
N TRP A 698 21.53 3.94 28.41
CA TRP A 698 21.62 3.37 27.06
C TRP A 698 22.92 2.62 26.86
N TYR A 699 22.83 1.45 26.24
CA TYR A 699 23.95 0.61 25.89
C TYR A 699 23.83 0.20 24.42
N TYR A 700 24.95 0.15 23.70
CA TYR A 700 24.99 -0.30 22.32
C TYR A 700 25.58 -1.70 22.22
N LEU A 701 24.79 -2.63 21.66
CA LEU A 701 25.15 -4.03 21.46
C LEU A 701 25.32 -4.29 19.95
N GLU A 702 26.46 -4.82 19.52
CA GLU A 702 26.81 -4.97 18.10
C GLU A 702 25.76 -5.76 17.28
N PRO A 703 25.07 -5.17 16.29
CA PRO A 703 23.97 -5.84 15.61
C PRO A 703 24.35 -6.95 14.64
N VAL A 704 25.50 -6.86 13.97
CA VAL A 704 25.88 -7.77 12.86
C VAL A 704 27.08 -8.63 13.23
N GLY A 705 27.95 -8.10 14.08
CA GLY A 705 29.22 -8.73 14.41
C GLY A 705 30.31 -8.31 13.43
N ASN A 706 31.46 -7.97 13.95
CA ASN A 706 32.66 -7.63 13.21
C ASN A 706 33.89 -8.27 13.89
N ALA A 707 35.07 -8.09 13.30
CA ALA A 707 36.30 -8.73 13.76
C ALA A 707 36.69 -8.34 15.20
N SER A 708 36.32 -7.14 15.64
CA SER A 708 36.57 -6.65 16.99
C SER A 708 35.41 -7.00 17.92
N HIS A 709 34.16 -6.79 17.52
CA HIS A 709 32.96 -6.99 18.35
C HIS A 709 32.06 -8.06 17.73
N PRO A 710 31.96 -9.26 18.31
CA PRO A 710 30.98 -10.26 17.87
C PRO A 710 29.54 -9.77 18.03
N GLN A 711 28.61 -10.36 17.29
CA GLN A 711 27.19 -9.98 17.36
C GLN A 711 26.67 -10.05 18.81
N GLY A 712 26.02 -8.98 19.27
CA GLY A 712 25.50 -8.80 20.62
C GLY A 712 26.51 -8.22 21.61
N ALA A 713 27.78 -8.08 21.24
CA ALA A 713 28.80 -7.56 22.14
C ALA A 713 28.61 -6.07 22.40
N MET A 714 28.67 -5.69 23.67
CA MET A 714 28.59 -4.32 24.13
C MET A 714 29.89 -3.57 23.82
N TYR A 715 29.74 -2.32 23.36
CA TYR A 715 30.85 -1.37 23.27
C TYR A 715 31.10 -0.76 24.65
N ALA A 716 32.36 -0.61 25.06
CA ALA A 716 32.72 -0.07 26.38
C ALA A 716 34.02 0.73 26.34
N GLY A 717 33.96 1.99 26.78
CA GLY A 717 35.12 2.90 26.83
C GLY A 717 35.59 3.41 25.47
N GLU A 718 34.74 3.30 24.45
CA GLU A 718 35.07 3.52 23.05
C GLU A 718 33.93 4.25 22.31
N MET A 719 34.11 4.49 21.01
CA MET A 719 33.08 5.07 20.15
C MET A 719 32.28 3.93 19.50
N THR A 720 30.96 4.02 19.49
CA THR A 720 30.09 3.10 18.75
C THR A 720 30.19 3.35 17.24
N PRO A 721 29.84 2.38 16.38
CA PRO A 721 29.94 2.53 14.91
C PRO A 721 29.08 3.66 14.32
N ASP A 722 28.04 4.08 15.04
CA ASP A 722 27.17 5.21 14.72
C ASP A 722 27.61 6.53 15.39
N GLY A 723 28.82 6.57 15.94
CA GLY A 723 29.52 7.81 16.31
C GLY A 723 29.26 8.35 17.71
N TYR A 724 28.64 7.56 18.61
CA TYR A 724 28.40 7.96 19.99
C TYR A 724 29.45 7.40 20.94
N ARG A 725 29.81 8.18 21.97
CA ARG A 725 30.79 7.74 22.97
C ARG A 725 30.10 7.01 24.12
N VAL A 726 30.65 5.86 24.51
CA VAL A 726 30.23 5.13 25.71
C VAL A 726 31.35 5.13 26.75
N ASP A 727 31.00 5.22 28.02
CA ASP A 727 31.96 5.12 29.12
C ASP A 727 32.48 3.68 29.29
N ALA A 728 33.42 3.46 30.22
CA ALA A 728 34.01 2.14 30.48
C ALA A 728 32.99 1.08 30.96
N SER A 729 31.81 1.50 31.43
CA SER A 729 30.70 0.59 31.76
C SER A 729 29.81 0.25 30.55
N GLY A 730 30.08 0.87 29.39
CA GLY A 730 29.29 0.77 28.16
C GLY A 730 28.07 1.68 28.14
N ALA A 731 27.87 2.49 29.18
CA ALA A 731 26.78 3.44 29.22
C ALA A 731 27.09 4.62 28.30
N TRP A 732 26.11 5.01 27.50
CA TRP A 732 26.21 6.20 26.66
C TRP A 732 26.46 7.45 27.50
N ILE A 733 27.40 8.26 27.04
CA ILE A 733 27.75 9.56 27.62
C ILE A 733 27.65 10.63 26.54
N HIS A 734 27.19 11.81 26.97
CA HIS A 734 26.99 12.98 26.12
C HIS A 734 28.28 13.61 25.63
#